data_AF-A0A3C0ZJU0-F1
#
_entry.id   AF-A0A3C0ZJU0-F1
#
_cell.length_a   1.000
_cell.length_b   1.000
_cell.length_c   1.000
_cell.angle_alpha   90.00
_cell.angle_beta   90.00
_cell.angle_gamma   90.00
#
_symmetry.space_group_name_H-M   'P 1'
#
loop_
_entity.id
_entity.type
_entity.pdbx_description
1 polymer ?
#
loop_
_entity_poly.entity_id
_entity_poly.type
_entity_poly.pdbx_seq_one_letter_code
_entity_poly.pdbx_strand_id
1 'polypeptide(L)'
;MKQITQHNKTGDISVDKVPIPALKAGHLLVKARFSVISAGTEKASITQRKTSLLQKARAHPDLVLKVLEQVKQYGLLRTYRRVKTQLETRAALGYSASGVVIAVGEGVLGFKVGDRVACAGGGYASHAEYLLIPKNLCARIPENVEYDEAAYTTLGAIALQGVRQAEPTLGETVAVIGLGLVGQLTVQLLKANGCRVIGIDLDAAAVDLAKSCGADVALMRKAGDVRNVVRSFTQGVGADAVIIAAATPSDDPVALAGELCREKGRVVLVGDVGLDLPRGPYYMKELDFRLSRSYGPGRYDATYEERGHEYPIGYVRWSEKGNLQEFLRLLAIRAIDVRKLTTHRFGIDDAKSAYALIAGGKKEKRDRYIGVLLDYGSGGPDEFENLPRMISIPRTTVVEPLGKVTVGFLGAGNFAQGFLLPNLQQEGGTVLVGVCTGNGLNAANVARNFGFDFATTEPKEILENTSINTVFIASRHNLHARYAIDALKAGKHVFVEKPLALSLEELKQIRSAYDEVGKTKSPIVLVGFNRRFSPHCRQVKRFFENAVGPFVINYRVNAGLVPITHWTRDLDEGGGRIIGEVCHFVDLMQYVTESRPVKVFTEPLSSAAAGSQDDDSVIVTLKFEDGSIGTITYLANGDPSMPKERVEISSTSRSAIIDNFQYLTLYQQGRKRDFKLSAIEKGHREEVHSFLQAIQNAGASPISFESLTTTSIATFKIVESLRVGVPVSL
;
A
#
# COMPACT_ATOMS: atom_id res chain seq x y z
N MET A 1 -4.93 5.00 20.03
CA MET A 1 -5.50 3.64 20.06
C MET A 1 -4.40 2.60 20.22
N LYS A 2 -4.74 1.44 20.77
CA LYS A 2 -3.91 0.24 20.81
C LYS A 2 -4.10 -0.58 19.54
N GLN A 3 -3.01 -1.14 19.05
CA GLN A 3 -2.97 -2.01 17.88
C GLN A 3 -1.94 -3.11 18.09
N ILE A 4 -2.30 -4.35 17.75
CA ILE A 4 -1.34 -5.45 17.76
C ILE A 4 -0.49 -5.37 16.50
N THR A 5 0.82 -5.41 16.71
CA THR A 5 1.80 -5.30 15.64
C THR A 5 2.89 -6.36 15.78
N GLN A 6 3.57 -6.61 14.67
CA GLN A 6 4.70 -7.50 14.60
C GLN A 6 5.93 -6.81 14.01
N HIS A 7 7.06 -6.91 14.70
CA HIS A 7 8.33 -6.39 14.20
C HIS A 7 8.83 -7.17 12.97
N ASN A 8 9.15 -6.49 11.87
CA ASN A 8 9.51 -7.16 10.60
C ASN A 8 10.83 -7.95 10.69
N LYS A 9 11.80 -7.44 11.45
CA LYS A 9 13.10 -8.09 11.70
C LYS A 9 13.06 -9.25 12.70
N THR A 10 12.54 -9.04 13.91
CA THR A 10 12.60 -10.03 15.00
C THR A 10 11.39 -10.97 15.02
N GLY A 11 10.27 -10.55 14.42
CA GLY A 11 9.00 -11.27 14.50
C GLY A 11 8.29 -11.10 15.85
N ASP A 12 8.78 -10.23 16.73
CA ASP A 12 8.19 -10.01 18.06
C ASP A 12 6.82 -9.34 17.95
N ILE A 13 5.91 -9.80 18.80
CA ILE A 13 4.56 -9.27 18.92
C ILE A 13 4.53 -8.20 20.02
N SER A 14 3.90 -7.06 19.71
CA SER A 14 3.65 -5.98 20.68
C SER A 14 2.27 -5.38 20.51
N VAL A 15 1.76 -4.79 21.59
CA VAL A 15 0.60 -3.91 21.57
C VAL A 15 1.15 -2.48 21.55
N ASP A 16 1.09 -1.86 20.39
CA ASP A 16 1.61 -0.51 20.18
C ASP A 16 0.49 0.51 20.33
N LYS A 17 0.81 1.66 20.94
CA LYS A 17 -0.04 2.85 20.84
C LYS A 17 0.23 3.53 19.49
N VAL A 18 -0.82 3.77 18.73
CA VAL A 18 -0.80 4.46 17.43
C VAL A 18 -1.93 5.50 17.35
N PRO A 19 -1.79 6.55 16.52
CA PRO A 19 -2.90 7.44 16.17
C PRO A 19 -4.11 6.69 15.60
N ILE A 20 -5.31 7.20 15.83
CA ILE A 20 -6.52 6.65 15.19
C ILE A 20 -6.51 7.02 13.70
N PRO A 21 -6.66 6.08 12.75
CA PRO A 21 -6.64 6.35 11.31
C PRO A 21 -7.52 7.52 10.88
N ALA A 22 -7.03 8.32 9.93
CA ALA A 22 -7.81 9.42 9.37
C ALA A 22 -9.01 8.86 8.58
N LEU A 23 -10.17 9.50 8.69
CA LEU A 23 -11.32 9.13 7.87
C LEU A 23 -11.04 9.46 6.40
N LYS A 24 -11.40 8.53 5.50
CA LYS A 24 -11.21 8.66 4.06
C LYS A 24 -12.55 8.50 3.34
N ALA A 25 -12.71 9.18 2.20
CA ALA A 25 -13.83 8.91 1.28
C ALA A 25 -13.91 7.42 0.91
N GLY A 26 -15.13 6.90 0.76
CA GLY A 26 -15.38 5.49 0.48
C GLY A 26 -15.14 4.52 1.65
N HIS A 27 -14.73 5.03 2.83
CA HIS A 27 -14.39 4.22 3.99
C HIS A 27 -15.27 4.52 5.21
N LEU A 28 -15.34 3.55 6.11
CA LEU A 28 -15.99 3.61 7.41
C LEU A 28 -14.91 3.60 8.50
N LEU A 29 -15.05 4.44 9.52
CA LEU A 29 -14.29 4.25 10.76
C LEU A 29 -15.13 3.42 11.73
N VAL A 30 -14.60 2.27 12.13
CA VAL A 30 -15.27 1.28 12.97
C VAL A 30 -14.53 1.14 14.29
N LYS A 31 -15.24 1.29 15.42
CA LYS A 31 -14.72 0.90 16.75
C LYS A 31 -14.91 -0.60 16.92
N ALA A 32 -13.81 -1.33 17.03
CA ALA A 32 -13.83 -2.79 17.13
C ALA A 32 -14.45 -3.24 18.46
N ARG A 33 -15.19 -4.34 18.40
CA ARG A 33 -15.71 -5.08 19.56
C ARG A 33 -14.99 -6.40 19.73
N PHE A 34 -14.87 -7.12 18.62
CA PHE A 34 -14.11 -8.36 18.56
C PHE A 34 -13.30 -8.44 17.28
N SER A 35 -12.21 -9.17 17.34
CA SER A 35 -11.50 -9.66 16.17
C SER A 35 -11.02 -11.07 16.45
N VAL A 36 -10.83 -11.86 15.41
CA VAL A 36 -10.48 -13.27 15.55
C VAL A 36 -9.11 -13.55 14.96
N ILE A 37 -8.25 -14.20 15.73
CA ILE A 37 -6.94 -14.62 15.28
C ILE A 37 -7.10 -15.92 14.48
N SER A 38 -6.66 -15.89 13.23
CA SER A 38 -6.56 -17.10 12.42
C SER A 38 -5.24 -17.78 12.67
N ALA A 39 -5.25 -18.76 13.56
CA ALA A 39 -4.02 -19.41 13.98
C ALA A 39 -3.21 -20.03 12.82
N GLY A 40 -3.85 -20.53 11.77
CA GLY A 40 -3.14 -21.05 10.59
C GLY A 40 -2.38 -19.95 9.84
N THR A 41 -3.10 -18.92 9.40
CA THR A 41 -2.55 -17.82 8.58
C THR A 41 -1.53 -16.98 9.36
N GLU A 42 -1.83 -16.65 10.61
CA GLU A 42 -0.99 -15.76 11.39
C GLU A 42 0.25 -16.45 11.95
N LYS A 43 0.18 -17.75 12.27
CA LYS A 43 1.36 -18.55 12.58
C LYS A 43 2.31 -18.65 11.40
N ALA A 44 1.79 -18.81 10.18
CA ALA A 44 2.60 -18.80 8.97
C ALA A 44 3.32 -17.45 8.81
N SER A 45 2.62 -16.32 8.98
CA SER A 45 3.22 -14.97 8.99
C SER A 45 4.34 -14.83 10.03
N ILE A 46 4.10 -15.28 11.27
CA ILE A 46 5.10 -15.21 12.36
C ILE A 46 6.32 -16.07 12.05
N THR A 47 6.11 -17.30 11.58
CA THR A 47 7.20 -18.23 11.25
C THR A 47 8.03 -17.69 10.10
N GLN A 48 7.38 -17.19 9.04
CA GLN A 48 8.06 -16.58 7.90
C GLN A 48 8.91 -15.38 8.33
N ARG A 49 8.44 -14.54 9.25
CA ARG A 49 9.18 -13.36 9.73
C ARG A 49 10.35 -13.71 10.65
N LYS A 50 10.33 -14.86 11.32
CA LYS A 50 11.45 -15.37 12.13
C LYS A 50 12.56 -16.08 11.33
N THR A 51 12.33 -16.36 10.04
CA THR A 51 13.37 -16.97 9.18
C THR A 51 14.54 -16.01 8.92
N SER A 52 15.72 -16.58 8.65
CA SER A 52 16.92 -15.77 8.36
C SER A 52 16.75 -14.97 7.06
N LEU A 53 17.45 -13.85 6.92
CA LEU A 53 17.40 -13.04 5.70
C LEU A 53 17.75 -13.84 4.44
N LEU A 54 18.68 -14.81 4.55
CA LEU A 54 19.07 -15.68 3.45
C LEU A 54 17.91 -16.61 3.03
N GLN A 55 17.17 -17.15 4.00
CA GLN A 55 15.99 -17.98 3.73
C GLN A 55 14.87 -17.16 3.10
N LYS A 56 14.61 -15.94 3.59
CA LYS A 56 13.65 -14.99 2.98
C LYS A 56 14.01 -14.67 1.54
N ALA A 57 15.30 -14.42 1.27
CA ALA A 57 15.80 -14.14 -0.07
C ALA A 57 15.62 -15.33 -1.03
N ARG A 58 15.83 -16.57 -0.54
CA ARG A 58 15.58 -17.78 -1.33
C ARG A 58 14.10 -18.04 -1.60
N ALA A 59 13.23 -17.74 -0.63
CA ALA A 59 11.78 -17.94 -0.75
C ALA A 59 11.10 -16.92 -1.67
N HIS A 60 11.68 -15.72 -1.82
CA HIS A 60 11.13 -14.61 -2.61
C HIS A 60 12.15 -14.10 -3.63
N PRO A 61 12.45 -14.88 -4.69
CA PRO A 61 13.45 -14.48 -5.69
C PRO A 61 13.06 -13.19 -6.43
N ASP A 62 11.77 -12.89 -6.57
CA ASP A 62 11.26 -11.65 -7.15
C ASP A 62 11.63 -10.41 -6.31
N LEU A 63 11.54 -10.50 -4.98
CA LEU A 63 11.96 -9.42 -4.08
C LEU A 63 13.47 -9.20 -4.15
N VAL A 64 14.26 -10.25 -4.33
CA VAL A 64 15.71 -10.14 -4.53
C VAL A 64 16.01 -9.40 -5.83
N LEU A 65 15.33 -9.75 -6.92
CA LEU A 65 15.47 -9.04 -8.20
C LEU A 65 15.13 -7.55 -8.06
N LYS A 66 14.03 -7.22 -7.39
CA LYS A 66 13.66 -5.82 -7.08
C LYS A 66 14.74 -5.11 -6.26
N VAL A 67 15.35 -5.78 -5.27
CA VAL A 67 16.44 -5.20 -4.49
C VAL A 67 17.68 -4.98 -5.36
N LEU A 68 18.04 -5.91 -6.24
CA LEU A 68 19.16 -5.77 -7.17
C LEU A 68 18.94 -4.63 -8.17
N GLU A 69 17.73 -4.47 -8.70
CA GLU A 69 17.32 -3.32 -9.51
C GLU A 69 17.46 -2.02 -8.74
N GLN A 70 17.01 -1.98 -7.48
CA GLN A 70 17.20 -0.81 -6.61
C GLN A 70 18.68 -0.52 -6.35
N VAL A 71 19.54 -1.53 -6.17
CA VAL A 71 21.00 -1.33 -6.05
C VAL A 71 21.57 -0.70 -7.32
N LYS A 72 21.16 -1.17 -8.51
CA LYS A 72 21.58 -0.57 -9.79
C LYS A 72 21.10 0.88 -9.91
N GLN A 73 19.89 1.18 -9.45
CA GLN A 73 19.25 2.49 -9.62
C GLN A 73 19.70 3.53 -8.58
N TYR A 74 19.90 3.13 -7.33
CA TYR A 74 20.13 4.05 -6.19
C TYR A 74 21.48 3.85 -5.49
N GLY A 75 22.23 2.82 -5.87
CA GLY A 75 23.48 2.42 -5.24
C GLY A 75 23.30 1.55 -4.00
N LEU A 76 24.36 0.81 -3.64
CA LEU A 76 24.34 -0.20 -2.57
C LEU A 76 23.97 0.39 -1.20
N LEU A 77 24.61 1.50 -0.81
CA LEU A 77 24.44 2.09 0.52
C LEU A 77 22.99 2.56 0.78
N ARG A 78 22.37 3.21 -0.21
CA ARG A 78 20.99 3.72 -0.10
C ARG A 78 19.99 2.57 -0.07
N THR A 79 20.15 1.58 -0.93
CA THR A 79 19.30 0.38 -0.94
C THR A 79 19.41 -0.39 0.37
N TYR A 80 20.63 -0.55 0.91
CA TYR A 80 20.84 -1.16 2.22
C TYR A 80 20.11 -0.40 3.33
N ARG A 81 20.24 0.93 3.40
CA ARG A 81 19.53 1.75 4.40
C ARG A 81 18.02 1.60 4.28
N ARG A 82 17.47 1.62 3.06
CA ARG A 82 16.03 1.45 2.80
C ARG A 82 15.51 0.08 3.26
N VAL A 83 16.22 -0.99 2.92
CA VAL A 83 15.89 -2.35 3.36
C VAL A 83 15.97 -2.45 4.88
N LYS A 84 17.03 -1.89 5.49
CA LYS A 84 17.17 -1.82 6.95
C LYS A 84 15.98 -1.11 7.59
N THR A 85 15.62 0.09 7.14
CA THR A 85 14.47 0.84 7.68
C THR A 85 13.18 0.04 7.57
N GLN A 86 12.92 -0.63 6.44
CA GLN A 86 11.75 -1.49 6.26
C GLN A 86 11.75 -2.73 7.17
N LEU A 87 12.93 -3.28 7.52
CA LEU A 87 13.04 -4.38 8.47
C LEU A 87 12.83 -3.91 9.93
N GLU A 88 13.15 -2.67 10.25
CA GLU A 88 12.92 -2.07 11.58
C GLU A 88 11.46 -1.59 11.77
N THR A 89 10.62 -1.56 10.72
CA THR A 89 9.20 -1.22 10.89
C THR A 89 8.40 -2.37 11.49
N ARG A 90 7.22 -2.03 12.01
CA ARG A 90 6.21 -2.98 12.50
C ARG A 90 5.05 -3.08 11.54
N ALA A 91 4.56 -4.30 11.31
CA ALA A 91 3.39 -4.58 10.49
C ALA A 91 2.16 -4.85 11.36
N ALA A 92 0.99 -4.49 10.85
CA ALA A 92 -0.28 -4.85 11.45
C ALA A 92 -0.56 -6.36 11.30
N LEU A 93 -1.24 -6.94 12.28
CA LEU A 93 -1.80 -8.29 12.22
C LEU A 93 -3.33 -8.24 12.18
N GLY A 94 -3.97 -9.34 11.80
CA GLY A 94 -5.42 -9.46 11.70
C GLY A 94 -6.01 -9.02 10.36
N TYR A 95 -7.17 -9.63 10.06
CA TYR A 95 -7.92 -9.39 8.82
C TYR A 95 -9.43 -9.67 8.96
N SER A 96 -9.92 -9.90 10.18
CA SER A 96 -11.32 -10.27 10.46
C SER A 96 -11.75 -9.69 11.80
N ALA A 97 -12.73 -8.80 11.78
CA ALA A 97 -13.22 -8.09 12.95
C ALA A 97 -14.71 -7.79 12.87
N SER A 98 -15.28 -7.37 13.98
CA SER A 98 -16.64 -6.85 14.09
C SER A 98 -16.65 -5.64 15.02
N GLY A 99 -17.59 -4.73 14.79
CA GLY A 99 -17.65 -3.50 15.57
C GLY A 99 -18.81 -2.59 15.21
N VAL A 100 -18.70 -1.34 15.63
CA VAL A 100 -19.71 -0.30 15.42
C VAL A 100 -19.13 0.81 14.57
N VAL A 101 -19.88 1.22 13.53
CA VAL A 101 -19.52 2.40 12.73
C VAL A 101 -19.61 3.64 13.61
N ILE A 102 -18.51 4.39 13.72
CA ILE A 102 -18.45 5.64 14.47
C ILE A 102 -18.33 6.87 13.57
N ALA A 103 -17.89 6.69 12.32
CA ALA A 103 -17.95 7.72 11.28
C ALA A 103 -18.03 7.12 9.88
N VAL A 104 -18.64 7.86 8.97
CA VAL A 104 -18.86 7.46 7.58
C VAL A 104 -18.18 8.48 6.68
N GLY A 105 -17.25 8.02 5.84
CA GLY A 105 -16.57 8.87 4.87
C GLY A 105 -17.47 9.27 3.72
N GLU A 106 -17.11 10.35 3.04
CA GLU A 106 -17.81 10.85 1.85
C GLU A 106 -17.97 9.75 0.78
N GLY A 107 -19.11 9.74 0.08
CA GLY A 107 -19.40 8.77 -0.99
C GLY A 107 -19.77 7.36 -0.52
N VAL A 108 -19.85 7.11 0.79
CA VAL A 108 -20.36 5.85 1.34
C VAL A 108 -21.87 5.94 1.50
N LEU A 109 -22.59 5.19 0.67
CA LEU A 109 -24.04 5.00 0.77
C LEU A 109 -24.36 3.69 1.48
N GLY A 110 -25.49 3.64 2.18
CA GLY A 110 -26.03 2.41 2.77
C GLY A 110 -25.47 2.04 4.15
N PHE A 111 -24.62 2.87 4.76
CA PHE A 111 -24.17 2.74 6.15
C PHE A 111 -24.40 4.04 6.93
N LYS A 112 -24.60 3.93 8.24
CA LYS A 112 -24.72 5.08 9.15
C LYS A 112 -23.96 4.83 10.46
N VAL A 113 -23.65 5.91 11.18
CA VAL A 113 -23.11 5.84 12.53
C VAL A 113 -24.05 5.01 13.42
N GLY A 114 -23.50 4.13 14.23
CA GLY A 114 -24.22 3.17 15.06
C GLY A 114 -24.49 1.81 14.40
N ASP A 115 -24.30 1.66 13.08
CA ASP A 115 -24.46 0.37 12.42
C ASP A 115 -23.46 -0.67 12.99
N ARG A 116 -23.98 -1.87 13.28
CA ARG A 116 -23.19 -3.05 13.65
C ARG A 116 -22.63 -3.67 12.38
N VAL A 117 -21.31 -3.82 12.27
CA VAL A 117 -20.67 -4.30 11.04
C VAL A 117 -19.61 -5.37 11.30
N ALA A 118 -19.56 -6.37 10.42
CA ALA A 118 -18.41 -7.23 10.26
C ALA A 118 -17.46 -6.62 9.22
N CYS A 119 -16.16 -6.77 9.43
CA CYS A 119 -15.09 -6.12 8.70
C CYS A 119 -14.07 -7.15 8.20
N ALA A 120 -13.63 -6.99 6.96
CA ALA A 120 -12.67 -7.86 6.29
C ALA A 120 -11.44 -7.11 5.78
N GLY A 121 -10.43 -7.87 5.36
CA GLY A 121 -9.28 -7.39 4.59
C GLY A 121 -8.00 -7.27 5.39
N GLY A 122 -6.93 -7.90 4.88
CA GLY A 122 -5.58 -7.73 5.43
C GLY A 122 -5.08 -6.30 5.23
N GLY A 123 -4.63 -5.67 6.30
CA GLY A 123 -4.27 -4.24 6.31
C GLY A 123 -5.43 -3.28 6.55
N TYR A 124 -6.67 -3.79 6.61
CA TYR A 124 -7.88 -3.02 6.92
C TYR A 124 -8.49 -3.48 8.26
N ALA A 125 -8.97 -4.72 8.34
CA ALA A 125 -9.57 -5.31 9.53
C ALA A 125 -8.51 -5.92 10.48
N SER A 126 -7.50 -5.11 10.81
CA SER A 126 -6.41 -5.48 11.72
C SER A 126 -6.88 -5.65 13.17
N HIS A 127 -6.05 -6.26 14.02
CA HIS A 127 -6.31 -6.34 15.45
C HIS A 127 -6.00 -5.02 16.14
N ALA A 128 -7.01 -4.15 16.21
CA ALA A 128 -6.86 -2.79 16.70
C ALA A 128 -8.21 -2.26 17.21
N GLU A 129 -8.17 -1.28 18.13
CA GLU A 129 -9.39 -0.69 18.70
C GLU A 129 -10.24 0.06 17.66
N TYR A 130 -9.61 0.62 16.61
CA TYR A 130 -10.29 1.36 15.55
C TYR A 130 -9.77 0.95 14.17
N LEU A 131 -10.70 0.76 13.25
CA LEU A 131 -10.44 0.20 11.93
C LEU A 131 -11.00 1.13 10.85
N LEU A 132 -10.17 1.47 9.87
CA LEU A 132 -10.61 2.20 8.67
C LEU A 132 -10.89 1.18 7.56
N ILE A 133 -12.16 0.94 7.27
CA ILE A 133 -12.59 -0.16 6.40
C ILE A 133 -13.24 0.39 5.13
N PRO A 134 -12.81 -0.02 3.93
CA PRO A 134 -13.51 0.29 2.70
C PRO A 134 -14.94 -0.27 2.72
N LYS A 135 -15.91 0.45 2.16
CA LYS A 135 -17.34 0.07 2.24
C LYS A 135 -17.66 -1.34 1.72
N ASN A 136 -16.88 -1.86 0.77
CA ASN A 136 -17.08 -3.20 0.19
C ASN A 136 -16.45 -4.33 0.99
N LEU A 137 -15.64 -4.00 2.00
CA LEU A 137 -15.10 -4.93 2.98
C LEU A 137 -15.88 -4.90 4.30
N CYS A 138 -17.09 -4.34 4.29
CA CYS A 138 -18.02 -4.28 5.41
C CYS A 138 -19.37 -4.90 5.06
N ALA A 139 -19.97 -5.60 6.03
CA ALA A 139 -21.34 -6.10 5.96
C ALA A 139 -22.06 -5.86 7.30
N ARG A 140 -23.35 -5.49 7.24
CA ARG A 140 -24.16 -5.25 8.45
C ARG A 140 -24.44 -6.55 9.20
N ILE A 141 -24.25 -6.52 10.51
CA ILE A 141 -24.55 -7.64 11.41
C ILE A 141 -26.07 -7.66 11.66
N PRO A 142 -26.76 -8.80 11.41
CA PRO A 142 -28.16 -8.97 11.76
C PRO A 142 -28.42 -8.80 13.26
N GLU A 143 -29.62 -8.35 13.65
CA GLU A 143 -29.93 -8.01 15.05
C GLU A 143 -29.64 -9.14 16.04
N ASN A 144 -29.92 -10.38 15.63
CA ASN A 144 -29.79 -11.59 16.44
C ASN A 144 -28.43 -12.30 16.36
N VAL A 145 -27.41 -11.68 15.74
CA VAL A 145 -26.03 -12.18 15.66
C VAL A 145 -25.13 -11.32 16.53
N GLU A 146 -24.41 -11.92 17.47
CA GLU A 146 -23.52 -11.18 18.38
C GLU A 146 -22.20 -10.76 17.72
N TYR A 147 -21.50 -9.78 18.30
CA TYR A 147 -20.26 -9.27 17.72
C TYR A 147 -19.14 -10.33 17.70
N ASP A 148 -19.04 -11.15 18.73
CA ASP A 148 -18.06 -12.24 18.80
C ASP A 148 -18.30 -13.29 17.70
N GLU A 149 -19.57 -13.60 17.42
CA GLU A 149 -19.95 -14.46 16.29
C GLU A 149 -19.60 -13.80 14.94
N ALA A 150 -19.97 -12.53 14.77
CA ALA A 150 -19.72 -11.77 13.55
C ALA A 150 -18.22 -11.56 13.25
N ALA A 151 -17.34 -11.63 14.26
CA ALA A 151 -15.89 -11.53 14.03
C ALA A 151 -15.36 -12.66 13.12
N TYR A 152 -16.05 -13.80 13.03
CA TYR A 152 -15.68 -14.92 12.15
C TYR A 152 -16.07 -14.71 10.68
N THR A 153 -16.76 -13.62 10.33
CA THR A 153 -17.38 -13.47 9.01
C THR A 153 -16.40 -13.60 7.85
N THR A 154 -15.19 -13.03 7.94
CA THR A 154 -14.20 -13.15 6.87
C THR A 154 -13.70 -14.58 6.71
N LEU A 155 -13.48 -15.31 7.80
CA LEU A 155 -13.10 -16.73 7.76
C LEU A 155 -14.21 -17.60 7.19
N GLY A 156 -15.45 -17.30 7.57
CA GLY A 156 -16.65 -17.93 7.03
C GLY A 156 -16.80 -17.70 5.53
N ALA A 157 -16.53 -16.48 5.06
CA ALA A 157 -16.55 -16.13 3.65
C ALA A 157 -15.43 -16.84 2.85
N ILE A 158 -14.24 -17.04 3.44
CA ILE A 158 -13.16 -17.85 2.83
C ILE A 158 -13.61 -19.30 2.67
N ALA A 159 -14.19 -19.90 3.71
CA ALA A 159 -14.71 -21.25 3.66
C ALA A 159 -15.85 -21.38 2.62
N LEU A 160 -16.78 -20.41 2.61
CA LEU A 160 -17.91 -20.37 1.68
C LEU A 160 -17.45 -20.24 0.22
N GLN A 161 -16.41 -19.45 -0.05
CA GLN A 161 -15.85 -19.38 -1.39
C GLN A 161 -15.29 -20.74 -1.84
N GLY A 162 -14.64 -21.48 -0.94
CA GLY A 162 -14.19 -22.85 -1.20
C GLY A 162 -15.35 -23.78 -1.55
N VAL A 163 -16.45 -23.71 -0.80
CA VAL A 163 -17.69 -24.45 -1.10
C VAL A 163 -18.26 -24.05 -2.46
N ARG A 164 -18.29 -22.75 -2.80
CA ARG A 164 -18.78 -22.27 -4.10
C ARG A 164 -17.94 -22.77 -5.27
N GLN A 165 -16.61 -22.85 -5.12
CA GLN A 165 -15.73 -23.41 -6.15
C GLN A 165 -15.92 -24.92 -6.33
N ALA A 166 -16.39 -25.63 -5.30
CA ALA A 166 -16.72 -27.05 -5.39
C ALA A 166 -18.06 -27.30 -6.12
N GLU A 167 -18.88 -26.26 -6.27
CA GLU A 167 -20.21 -26.30 -6.92
C GLU A 167 -21.07 -27.49 -6.47
N PRO A 168 -21.22 -27.72 -5.14
CA PRO A 168 -21.92 -28.89 -4.67
C PRO A 168 -23.41 -28.81 -4.97
N THR A 169 -24.01 -29.96 -5.26
CA THR A 169 -25.45 -30.12 -5.38
C THR A 169 -26.02 -30.93 -4.22
N LEU A 170 -27.31 -30.76 -3.95
CA LEU A 170 -28.00 -31.39 -2.82
C LEU A 170 -27.79 -32.92 -2.85
N GLY A 171 -27.29 -33.48 -1.75
CA GLY A 171 -27.05 -34.91 -1.59
C GLY A 171 -25.66 -35.41 -2.01
N GLU A 172 -24.83 -34.59 -2.66
CA GLU A 172 -23.45 -34.98 -2.98
C GLU A 172 -22.61 -35.24 -1.72
N THR A 173 -21.61 -36.12 -1.85
CA THR A 173 -20.64 -36.41 -0.79
C THR A 173 -19.36 -35.62 -0.97
N VAL A 174 -19.01 -34.79 0.00
CA VAL A 174 -17.83 -33.91 -0.05
C VAL A 174 -16.88 -34.22 1.11
N ALA A 175 -15.60 -34.42 0.79
CA ALA A 175 -14.55 -34.60 1.79
C ALA A 175 -13.84 -33.28 2.11
N VAL A 176 -13.51 -33.03 3.37
CA VAL A 176 -12.75 -31.86 3.84
C VAL A 176 -11.45 -32.33 4.48
N ILE A 177 -10.31 -31.97 3.88
CA ILE A 177 -8.97 -32.30 4.38
C ILE A 177 -8.41 -31.08 5.11
N GLY A 178 -8.08 -31.25 6.39
CA GLY A 178 -7.69 -30.18 7.30
C GLY A 178 -8.91 -29.61 8.03
N LEU A 179 -9.09 -29.99 9.29
CA LEU A 179 -10.19 -29.65 10.19
C LEU A 179 -9.79 -28.59 11.23
N GLY A 180 -8.89 -27.67 10.84
CA GLY A 180 -8.69 -26.40 11.56
C GLY A 180 -9.91 -25.47 11.42
N LEU A 181 -9.79 -24.22 11.86
CA LEU A 181 -10.92 -23.27 11.89
C LEU A 181 -11.69 -23.18 10.55
N VAL A 182 -10.99 -22.98 9.42
CA VAL A 182 -11.61 -22.92 8.09
C VAL A 182 -12.26 -24.26 7.72
N GLY A 183 -11.61 -25.38 8.01
CA GLY A 183 -12.17 -26.71 7.76
C GLY A 183 -13.46 -26.99 8.54
N GLN A 184 -13.51 -26.60 9.81
CA GLN A 184 -14.72 -26.72 10.65
C GLN A 184 -15.87 -25.89 10.08
N LEU A 185 -15.59 -24.67 9.62
CA LEU A 185 -16.59 -23.82 8.94
C LEU A 185 -17.06 -24.45 7.63
N THR A 186 -16.14 -24.99 6.82
CA THR A 186 -16.46 -25.68 5.56
C THR A 186 -17.39 -26.89 5.81
N VAL A 187 -17.13 -27.68 6.84
CA VAL A 187 -18.00 -28.81 7.23
C VAL A 187 -19.43 -28.32 7.48
N GLN A 188 -19.61 -27.31 8.33
CA GLN A 188 -20.93 -26.77 8.65
C GLN A 188 -21.64 -26.19 7.41
N LEU A 189 -20.90 -25.49 6.54
CA LEU A 189 -21.43 -24.91 5.30
C LEU A 189 -21.90 -25.97 4.31
N LEU A 190 -21.14 -27.06 4.15
CA LEU A 190 -21.54 -28.19 3.30
C LEU A 190 -22.77 -28.91 3.88
N LYS A 191 -22.86 -29.06 5.21
CA LYS A 191 -24.08 -29.59 5.85
C LYS A 191 -25.29 -28.68 5.63
N ALA A 192 -25.12 -27.37 5.76
CA ALA A 192 -26.18 -26.40 5.46
C ALA A 192 -26.60 -26.38 3.98
N ASN A 193 -25.68 -26.70 3.06
CA ASN A 193 -25.98 -26.90 1.64
C ASN A 193 -26.79 -28.20 1.37
N GLY A 194 -26.74 -29.16 2.30
CA GLY A 194 -27.41 -30.45 2.19
C GLY A 194 -26.52 -31.58 1.67
N CYS A 195 -25.18 -31.41 1.73
CA CYS A 195 -24.23 -32.45 1.41
C CYS A 195 -24.08 -33.49 2.54
N ARG A 196 -23.53 -34.64 2.16
CA ARG A 196 -22.94 -35.63 3.08
C ARG A 196 -21.44 -35.30 3.20
N VAL A 197 -20.92 -35.19 4.42
CA VAL A 197 -19.59 -34.61 4.67
C VAL A 197 -18.67 -35.57 5.38
N ILE A 198 -17.47 -35.73 4.83
CA ILE A 198 -16.38 -36.52 5.41
C ILE A 198 -15.26 -35.58 5.87
N GLY A 199 -14.92 -35.55 7.15
CA GLY A 199 -13.81 -34.75 7.68
C GLY A 199 -12.53 -35.58 7.87
N ILE A 200 -11.36 -35.02 7.52
CA ILE A 200 -10.07 -35.71 7.67
C ILE A 200 -9.03 -34.75 8.27
N ASP A 201 -8.39 -35.14 9.37
CA ASP A 201 -7.29 -34.38 9.97
C ASP A 201 -6.23 -35.29 10.62
N LEU A 202 -5.12 -34.69 11.07
CA LEU A 202 -4.05 -35.33 11.84
C LEU A 202 -4.29 -35.23 13.36
N ASP A 203 -5.18 -34.35 13.82
CA ASP A 203 -5.52 -34.15 15.22
C ASP A 203 -6.89 -34.76 15.57
N ALA A 204 -6.89 -35.65 16.56
CA ALA A 204 -8.10 -36.35 17.00
C ALA A 204 -9.13 -35.39 17.57
N ALA A 205 -8.69 -34.31 18.23
CA ALA A 205 -9.59 -33.30 18.76
C ALA A 205 -10.32 -32.53 17.64
N ALA A 206 -9.62 -32.22 16.55
CA ALA A 206 -10.21 -31.58 15.38
C ALA A 206 -11.23 -32.51 14.69
N VAL A 207 -10.95 -33.81 14.63
CA VAL A 207 -11.86 -34.85 14.15
C VAL A 207 -13.13 -34.93 14.99
N ASP A 208 -13.02 -34.96 16.32
CA ASP A 208 -14.18 -35.01 17.20
C ASP A 208 -15.01 -33.73 17.16
N LEU A 209 -14.34 -32.57 17.06
CA LEU A 209 -15.02 -31.29 16.85
C LEU A 209 -15.80 -31.28 15.53
N ALA A 210 -15.26 -31.84 14.44
CA ALA A 210 -15.94 -31.90 13.16
C ALA A 210 -17.23 -32.74 13.20
N LYS A 211 -17.24 -33.85 13.97
CA LYS A 211 -18.47 -34.62 14.23
C LYS A 211 -19.52 -33.75 14.93
N SER A 212 -19.11 -33.00 15.96
CA SER A 212 -20.02 -32.08 16.68
C SER A 212 -20.49 -30.88 15.82
N CYS A 213 -19.74 -30.57 14.76
CA CYS A 213 -20.08 -29.58 13.73
C CYS A 213 -20.90 -30.17 12.58
N GLY A 214 -21.25 -31.46 12.62
CA GLY A 214 -22.18 -32.10 11.70
C GLY A 214 -21.55 -32.95 10.60
N ALA A 215 -20.24 -33.21 10.61
CA ALA A 215 -19.64 -34.19 9.71
C ALA A 215 -20.29 -35.57 9.92
N ASP A 216 -20.73 -36.22 8.83
CA ASP A 216 -21.35 -37.55 8.89
C ASP A 216 -20.31 -38.62 9.24
N VAL A 217 -19.08 -38.43 8.75
CA VAL A 217 -17.90 -39.24 9.08
C VAL A 217 -16.73 -38.30 9.32
N ALA A 218 -15.95 -38.52 10.38
CA ALA A 218 -14.69 -37.79 10.57
C ALA A 218 -13.60 -38.74 11.06
N LEU A 219 -12.42 -38.65 10.44
CA LEU A 219 -11.36 -39.65 10.56
C LEU A 219 -10.00 -39.00 10.74
N MET A 220 -9.14 -39.70 11.48
CA MET A 220 -7.72 -39.38 11.54
C MET A 220 -7.02 -39.89 10.28
N ARG A 221 -6.19 -39.06 9.64
CA ARG A 221 -5.38 -39.46 8.47
C ARG A 221 -4.51 -40.71 8.73
N LYS A 222 -4.08 -40.91 9.98
CA LYS A 222 -3.23 -42.05 10.40
C LYS A 222 -4.00 -43.27 10.93
N ALA A 223 -5.32 -43.18 11.16
CA ALA A 223 -6.09 -44.27 11.73
C ALA A 223 -6.80 -45.06 10.62
N GLY A 224 -6.29 -46.26 10.32
CA GLY A 224 -6.85 -47.13 9.28
C GLY A 224 -6.66 -46.63 7.85
N ASP A 225 -7.30 -47.31 6.89
CA ASP A 225 -7.30 -46.90 5.48
C ASP A 225 -8.46 -45.93 5.22
N VAL A 226 -8.16 -44.62 5.29
CA VAL A 226 -9.11 -43.53 4.98
C VAL A 226 -9.83 -43.78 3.64
N ARG A 227 -9.13 -44.35 2.65
CA ARG A 227 -9.72 -44.68 1.34
C ARG A 227 -10.84 -45.70 1.49
N ASN A 228 -10.65 -46.75 2.29
CA ASN A 228 -11.67 -47.78 2.48
C ASN A 228 -12.90 -47.21 3.16
N VAL A 229 -12.74 -46.34 4.18
CA VAL A 229 -13.90 -45.72 4.83
C VAL A 229 -14.66 -44.80 3.89
N VAL A 230 -13.94 -43.97 3.11
CA VAL A 230 -14.56 -43.12 2.09
C VAL A 230 -15.29 -43.98 1.06
N ARG A 231 -14.68 -45.06 0.56
CA ARG A 231 -15.32 -45.99 -0.37
C ARG A 231 -16.57 -46.63 0.25
N SER A 232 -16.51 -47.16 1.46
CA SER A 232 -17.69 -47.73 2.12
C SER A 232 -18.82 -46.72 2.27
N PHE A 233 -18.52 -45.48 2.67
CA PHE A 233 -19.51 -44.41 2.84
C PHE A 233 -20.11 -43.94 1.50
N THR A 234 -19.33 -44.03 0.42
CA THR A 234 -19.70 -43.63 -0.95
C THR A 234 -20.08 -44.82 -1.85
N GLN A 235 -20.35 -46.00 -1.26
CA GLN A 235 -20.73 -47.21 -1.99
C GLN A 235 -19.73 -47.61 -3.11
N GLY A 236 -18.45 -47.33 -2.88
CA GLY A 236 -17.33 -47.68 -3.76
C GLY A 236 -16.92 -46.58 -4.75
N VAL A 237 -17.71 -45.51 -4.88
CA VAL A 237 -17.56 -44.50 -5.94
C VAL A 237 -16.45 -43.48 -5.64
N GLY A 238 -16.28 -43.08 -4.38
CA GLY A 238 -15.45 -41.94 -3.98
C GLY A 238 -16.24 -40.65 -3.77
N ALA A 239 -15.61 -39.61 -3.23
CA ALA A 239 -16.26 -38.32 -2.96
C ALA A 239 -16.47 -37.53 -4.25
N ASP A 240 -17.62 -36.85 -4.39
CA ASP A 240 -17.94 -35.96 -5.53
C ASP A 240 -17.00 -34.76 -5.61
N ALA A 241 -16.64 -34.23 -4.44
CA ALA A 241 -15.64 -33.19 -4.31
C ALA A 241 -14.76 -33.38 -3.06
N VAL A 242 -13.55 -32.82 -3.11
CA VAL A 242 -12.64 -32.74 -1.96
C VAL A 242 -12.18 -31.29 -1.78
N ILE A 243 -12.42 -30.71 -0.60
CA ILE A 243 -11.97 -29.37 -0.24
C ILE A 243 -10.77 -29.46 0.70
N ILE A 244 -9.65 -28.87 0.31
CA ILE A 244 -8.40 -28.87 1.07
C ILE A 244 -8.29 -27.54 1.83
N ALA A 245 -8.44 -27.60 3.16
CA ALA A 245 -8.28 -26.47 4.09
C ALA A 245 -7.05 -26.62 5.02
N ALA A 246 -6.17 -27.58 4.72
CA ALA A 246 -4.93 -27.82 5.45
C ALA A 246 -3.86 -26.73 5.17
N ALA A 247 -2.88 -26.63 6.07
CA ALA A 247 -1.69 -25.79 5.89
C ALA A 247 -0.43 -26.59 6.19
N THR A 248 0.39 -26.89 5.17
CA THR A 248 1.61 -27.71 5.28
C THR A 248 2.47 -27.58 4.03
N PRO A 249 3.82 -27.58 4.10
CA PRO A 249 4.64 -27.60 2.88
C PRO A 249 4.53 -28.90 2.07
N SER A 250 3.91 -29.95 2.62
CA SER A 250 3.74 -31.25 1.95
C SER A 250 2.59 -31.23 0.93
N ASP A 251 2.75 -32.06 -0.08
CA ASP A 251 1.79 -32.45 -1.12
C ASP A 251 0.82 -33.57 -0.70
N ASP A 252 0.98 -34.19 0.48
CA ASP A 252 0.07 -35.26 0.96
C ASP A 252 -1.42 -34.88 0.88
N PRO A 253 -1.86 -33.64 1.21
CA PRO A 253 -3.26 -33.27 1.07
C PRO A 253 -3.77 -33.32 -0.37
N VAL A 254 -2.97 -32.90 -1.36
CA VAL A 254 -3.38 -32.93 -2.78
C VAL A 254 -3.31 -34.34 -3.35
N ALA A 255 -2.34 -35.15 -2.90
CA ALA A 255 -2.26 -36.55 -3.28
C ALA A 255 -3.47 -37.34 -2.74
N LEU A 256 -3.76 -37.20 -1.45
CA LEU A 256 -4.92 -37.80 -0.81
C LEU A 256 -6.22 -37.37 -1.49
N ALA A 257 -6.38 -36.08 -1.80
CA ALA A 257 -7.57 -35.60 -2.49
C ALA A 257 -7.80 -36.33 -3.82
N GLY A 258 -6.75 -36.51 -4.63
CA GLY A 258 -6.83 -37.25 -5.89
C GLY A 258 -7.22 -38.72 -5.71
N GLU A 259 -6.82 -39.34 -4.59
CA GLU A 259 -7.19 -40.72 -4.27
C GLU A 259 -8.65 -40.86 -3.84
N LEU A 260 -9.15 -39.93 -3.02
CA LEU A 260 -10.49 -39.97 -2.44
C LEU A 260 -11.59 -39.52 -3.40
N CYS A 261 -11.25 -38.62 -4.33
CA CYS A 261 -12.19 -38.10 -5.31
C CYS A 261 -12.63 -39.18 -6.30
N ARG A 262 -13.90 -39.19 -6.70
CA ARG A 262 -14.41 -40.07 -7.76
C ARG A 262 -13.91 -39.64 -9.14
N GLU A 263 -14.13 -40.48 -10.14
CA GLU A 263 -13.95 -40.08 -11.55
C GLU A 263 -14.81 -38.86 -11.88
N LYS A 264 -14.22 -37.89 -12.61
CA LYS A 264 -14.80 -36.59 -12.96
C LYS A 264 -15.26 -35.78 -11.74
N GLY A 265 -14.59 -35.96 -10.61
CA GLY A 265 -14.81 -35.20 -9.38
C GLY A 265 -13.95 -33.93 -9.31
N ARG A 266 -14.20 -33.11 -8.29
CA ARG A 266 -13.60 -31.77 -8.14
C ARG A 266 -12.71 -31.72 -6.90
N VAL A 267 -11.50 -31.18 -7.02
CA VAL A 267 -10.60 -30.90 -5.90
C VAL A 267 -10.42 -29.39 -5.78
N VAL A 268 -10.78 -28.82 -4.64
CA VAL A 268 -10.69 -27.37 -4.38
C VAL A 268 -9.64 -27.09 -3.31
N LEU A 269 -8.65 -26.29 -3.66
CA LEU A 269 -7.67 -25.80 -2.70
C LEU A 269 -8.12 -24.47 -2.09
N VAL A 270 -8.27 -24.46 -0.76
CA VAL A 270 -8.52 -23.27 0.06
C VAL A 270 -7.32 -22.94 0.95
N GLY A 271 -6.65 -23.97 1.46
CA GLY A 271 -5.48 -23.86 2.33
C GLY A 271 -4.17 -23.59 1.60
N ASP A 272 -3.06 -23.77 2.31
CA ASP A 272 -1.69 -23.51 1.83
C ASP A 272 -0.87 -24.80 1.89
N VAL A 273 -0.77 -25.50 0.75
CA VAL A 273 -0.16 -26.84 0.66
C VAL A 273 0.86 -26.95 -0.47
N GLY A 274 1.72 -27.97 -0.42
CA GLY A 274 2.56 -28.33 -1.57
C GLY A 274 1.71 -28.71 -2.79
N LEU A 275 2.09 -28.25 -3.99
CA LEU A 275 1.30 -28.39 -5.23
C LEU A 275 1.92 -29.31 -6.27
N ASP A 276 2.73 -30.28 -5.84
CA ASP A 276 3.20 -31.34 -6.73
C ASP A 276 2.07 -32.36 -6.97
N LEU A 277 1.27 -32.11 -7.99
CA LEU A 277 0.07 -32.91 -8.26
C LEU A 277 0.44 -34.28 -8.86
N PRO A 278 0.04 -35.40 -8.22
CA PRO A 278 0.35 -36.72 -8.76
C PRO A 278 -0.43 -36.98 -10.04
N ARG A 279 0.28 -37.04 -11.18
CA ARG A 279 -0.34 -37.19 -12.51
C ARG A 279 -1.29 -38.37 -12.60
N GLY A 280 -0.93 -39.54 -12.04
CA GLY A 280 -1.71 -40.78 -12.15
C GLY A 280 -3.19 -40.63 -11.77
N PRO A 281 -3.53 -40.38 -10.49
CA PRO A 281 -4.92 -40.27 -10.05
C PRO A 281 -5.67 -39.11 -10.72
N TYR A 282 -5.02 -37.95 -10.94
CA TYR A 282 -5.69 -36.79 -11.54
C TYR A 282 -5.98 -37.00 -13.04
N TYR A 283 -5.05 -37.60 -13.78
CA TYR A 283 -5.22 -37.87 -15.22
C TYR A 283 -6.20 -39.01 -15.47
N MET A 284 -6.05 -40.15 -14.79
CA MET A 284 -6.90 -41.32 -15.03
C MET A 284 -8.36 -41.08 -14.67
N LYS A 285 -8.61 -40.28 -13.61
CA LYS A 285 -9.96 -39.95 -13.16
C LYS A 285 -10.52 -38.68 -13.79
N GLU A 286 -9.75 -37.96 -14.63
CA GLU A 286 -10.16 -36.68 -15.23
C GLU A 286 -10.63 -35.68 -14.13
N LEU A 287 -9.80 -35.45 -13.11
CA LEU A 287 -10.17 -34.59 -11.98
C LEU A 287 -9.99 -33.11 -12.30
N ASP A 288 -10.97 -32.30 -11.90
CA ASP A 288 -10.89 -30.84 -11.91
C ASP A 288 -10.16 -30.34 -10.67
N PHE A 289 -8.97 -29.74 -10.83
CA PHE A 289 -8.29 -29.04 -9.73
C PHE A 289 -8.56 -27.53 -9.79
N ARG A 290 -9.16 -26.97 -8.73
CA ARG A 290 -9.62 -25.58 -8.67
C ARG A 290 -8.99 -24.84 -7.50
N LEU A 291 -8.66 -23.57 -7.70
CA LEU A 291 -8.12 -22.68 -6.67
C LEU A 291 -9.22 -21.78 -6.12
N SER A 292 -9.36 -21.73 -4.79
CA SER A 292 -10.26 -20.79 -4.12
C SER A 292 -9.55 -19.48 -3.82
N ARG A 293 -10.00 -18.38 -4.42
CA ARG A 293 -9.46 -17.04 -4.18
C ARG A 293 -10.03 -16.44 -2.90
N SER A 294 -9.38 -16.66 -1.75
CA SER A 294 -9.72 -16.02 -0.46
C SER A 294 -11.25 -16.05 -0.21
N TYR A 295 -11.86 -14.92 0.11
CA TYR A 295 -13.31 -14.75 0.29
C TYR A 295 -14.04 -14.29 -0.99
N GLY A 296 -13.44 -14.43 -2.19
CA GLY A 296 -14.13 -14.41 -3.48
C GLY A 296 -13.77 -13.30 -4.47
N PRO A 297 -14.57 -13.15 -5.56
CA PRO A 297 -14.44 -12.09 -6.55
C PRO A 297 -14.49 -10.69 -5.95
N GLY A 298 -13.53 -9.84 -6.33
CA GLY A 298 -13.25 -8.54 -5.69
C GLY A 298 -11.87 -8.53 -5.04
N ARG A 299 -11.38 -9.69 -4.57
CA ARG A 299 -10.05 -9.78 -3.97
C ARG A 299 -8.97 -9.36 -4.96
N TYR A 300 -8.05 -8.50 -4.51
CA TYR A 300 -6.95 -7.98 -5.30
C TYR A 300 -7.37 -7.03 -6.44
N ASP A 301 -8.62 -6.56 -6.42
CA ASP A 301 -9.10 -5.48 -7.29
C ASP A 301 -9.31 -4.21 -6.47
N ALA A 302 -8.37 -3.27 -6.59
CA ALA A 302 -8.45 -1.99 -5.88
C ALA A 302 -9.67 -1.15 -6.29
N THR A 303 -10.23 -1.36 -7.48
CA THR A 303 -11.46 -0.70 -7.94
C THR A 303 -12.67 -1.17 -7.13
N TYR A 304 -12.70 -2.47 -6.81
CA TYR A 304 -13.75 -3.04 -5.99
C TYR A 304 -13.49 -2.80 -4.49
N GLU A 305 -12.32 -3.16 -3.98
CA GLU A 305 -11.99 -3.09 -2.55
C GLU A 305 -11.87 -1.63 -2.08
N GLU A 306 -11.03 -0.81 -2.71
CA GLU A 306 -10.67 0.52 -2.18
C GLU A 306 -11.56 1.65 -2.71
N ARG A 307 -11.95 1.60 -3.99
CA ARG A 307 -12.84 2.59 -4.61
C ARG A 307 -14.32 2.25 -4.39
N GLY A 308 -14.61 1.01 -3.99
CA GLY A 308 -15.96 0.58 -3.66
C GLY A 308 -16.91 0.55 -4.85
N HIS A 309 -16.39 0.29 -6.05
CA HIS A 309 -17.22 0.03 -7.23
C HIS A 309 -17.74 -1.40 -7.16
N GLU A 310 -19.05 -1.58 -7.36
CA GLU A 310 -19.67 -2.91 -7.36
C GLU A 310 -19.57 -3.53 -8.77
N TYR A 311 -19.43 -4.85 -8.84
CA TYR A 311 -19.62 -5.55 -10.10
C TYR A 311 -21.10 -5.61 -10.46
N PRO A 312 -21.48 -5.57 -11.75
CA PRO A 312 -22.86 -5.78 -12.10
C PRO A 312 -23.29 -7.21 -11.71
N ILE A 313 -24.41 -7.32 -10.99
CA ILE A 313 -24.87 -8.56 -10.35
C ILE A 313 -25.08 -9.72 -11.33
N GLY A 314 -25.39 -9.43 -12.60
CA GLY A 314 -25.54 -10.43 -13.66
C GLY A 314 -24.24 -11.10 -14.09
N TYR A 315 -23.08 -10.48 -13.84
CA TYR A 315 -21.76 -11.05 -14.14
C TYR A 315 -21.11 -11.67 -12.90
N VAL A 316 -21.28 -11.01 -11.75
CA VAL A 316 -20.73 -11.49 -10.47
C VAL A 316 -21.84 -11.51 -9.44
N ARG A 317 -22.49 -12.66 -9.29
CA ARG A 317 -23.55 -12.84 -8.29
C ARG A 317 -23.02 -12.75 -6.86
N TRP A 318 -21.79 -13.19 -6.68
CA TRP A 318 -21.17 -13.48 -5.39
C TRP A 318 -19.81 -12.81 -5.29
N SER A 319 -19.80 -11.54 -4.92
CA SER A 319 -18.58 -10.82 -4.57
C SER A 319 -18.11 -11.15 -3.16
N GLU A 320 -16.93 -10.65 -2.78
CA GLU A 320 -16.43 -10.70 -1.40
C GLU A 320 -17.46 -10.22 -0.38
N LYS A 321 -18.07 -9.05 -0.63
CA LYS A 321 -19.13 -8.49 0.22
C LYS A 321 -20.35 -9.41 0.27
N GLY A 322 -20.72 -9.98 -0.88
CA GLY A 322 -21.81 -10.95 -0.96
C GLY A 322 -21.54 -12.23 -0.15
N ASN A 323 -20.29 -12.71 -0.12
CA ASN A 323 -19.89 -13.83 0.73
C ASN A 323 -19.96 -13.46 2.23
N LEU A 324 -19.52 -12.25 2.62
CA LEU A 324 -19.64 -11.78 4.01
C LEU A 324 -21.11 -11.70 4.46
N GLN A 325 -21.97 -11.11 3.62
CA GLN A 325 -23.40 -10.98 3.89
C GLN A 325 -24.09 -12.34 4.01
N GLU A 326 -23.78 -13.28 3.11
CA GLU A 326 -24.39 -14.61 3.17
C GLU A 326 -23.94 -15.38 4.42
N PHE A 327 -22.67 -15.29 4.80
CA PHE A 327 -22.22 -15.94 6.03
C PHE A 327 -22.90 -15.37 7.28
N LEU A 328 -23.06 -14.04 7.37
CA LEU A 328 -23.83 -13.41 8.45
C LEU A 328 -25.30 -13.85 8.46
N ARG A 329 -25.93 -14.02 7.28
CA ARG A 329 -27.28 -14.56 7.18
C ARG A 329 -27.36 -15.98 7.72
N LEU A 330 -26.37 -16.83 7.41
CA LEU A 330 -26.29 -18.21 7.89
C LEU A 330 -26.08 -18.29 9.41
N LEU A 331 -25.34 -17.36 10.00
CA LEU A 331 -25.27 -17.20 11.46
C LEU A 331 -26.63 -16.80 12.04
N ALA A 332 -27.32 -15.84 11.40
CA ALA A 332 -28.62 -15.34 11.87
C ALA A 332 -29.69 -16.42 11.88
N ILE A 333 -29.73 -17.28 10.86
CA ILE A 333 -30.66 -18.43 10.82
C ILE A 333 -30.14 -19.66 11.59
N ARG A 334 -29.00 -19.53 12.29
CA ARG A 334 -28.37 -20.59 13.10
C ARG A 334 -28.03 -21.85 12.32
N ALA A 335 -27.81 -21.72 11.00
CA ALA A 335 -27.30 -22.81 10.16
C ALA A 335 -25.81 -23.08 10.41
N ILE A 336 -25.08 -22.08 10.93
CA ILE A 336 -23.68 -22.17 11.34
C ILE A 336 -23.58 -21.75 12.81
N ASP A 337 -22.82 -22.50 13.60
CA ASP A 337 -22.55 -22.23 15.01
C ASP A 337 -21.05 -22.08 15.28
N VAL A 338 -20.60 -20.83 15.35
CA VAL A 338 -19.20 -20.47 15.62
C VAL A 338 -18.85 -20.48 17.11
N ARG A 339 -19.84 -20.56 17.99
CA ARG A 339 -19.61 -20.60 19.45
C ARG A 339 -18.89 -21.89 19.83
N LYS A 340 -19.18 -22.99 19.12
CA LYS A 340 -18.46 -24.27 19.21
C LYS A 340 -16.98 -24.18 18.82
N LEU A 341 -16.61 -23.16 18.02
CA LEU A 341 -15.25 -22.97 17.50
C LEU A 341 -14.44 -21.98 18.34
N THR A 342 -15.10 -21.20 19.20
CA THR A 342 -14.43 -20.25 20.10
C THR A 342 -13.84 -21.01 21.28
N THR A 343 -12.51 -21.02 21.38
CA THR A 343 -11.80 -21.74 22.45
C THR A 343 -11.23 -20.81 23.51
N HIS A 344 -10.79 -19.61 23.10
CA HIS A 344 -10.14 -18.66 23.99
C HIS A 344 -10.62 -17.24 23.68
N ARG A 345 -10.61 -16.41 24.72
CA ARG A 345 -10.86 -14.97 24.63
C ARG A 345 -9.75 -14.26 25.39
N PHE A 346 -9.18 -13.22 24.79
CA PHE A 346 -8.13 -12.39 25.38
C PHE A 346 -8.51 -10.93 25.23
N GLY A 347 -8.16 -10.09 26.21
CA GLY A 347 -8.15 -8.65 26.00
C GLY A 347 -7.02 -8.24 25.06
N ILE A 348 -7.12 -7.08 24.41
CA ILE A 348 -6.06 -6.60 23.52
C ILE A 348 -4.69 -6.48 24.23
N ASP A 349 -4.67 -6.14 25.53
CA ASP A 349 -3.43 -6.04 26.31
C ASP A 349 -2.75 -7.40 26.51
N ASP A 350 -3.51 -8.49 26.46
CA ASP A 350 -3.02 -9.87 26.59
C ASP A 350 -2.66 -10.51 25.25
N ALA A 351 -2.60 -9.72 24.17
CA ALA A 351 -2.25 -10.17 22.83
C ALA A 351 -1.01 -11.07 22.79
N LYS A 352 0.05 -10.71 23.54
CA LYS A 352 1.28 -11.50 23.59
C LYS A 352 1.03 -12.94 24.05
N SER A 353 0.15 -13.13 25.03
CA SER A 353 -0.25 -14.45 25.53
C SER A 353 -1.05 -15.21 24.49
N ALA A 354 -1.98 -14.53 23.79
CA ALA A 354 -2.74 -15.12 22.69
C ALA A 354 -1.84 -15.64 21.55
N TYR A 355 -0.80 -14.88 21.18
CA TYR A 355 0.15 -15.31 20.16
C TYR A 355 1.15 -16.34 20.65
N ALA A 356 1.51 -16.34 21.94
CA ALA A 356 2.32 -17.40 22.53
C ALA A 356 1.61 -18.76 22.44
N LEU A 357 0.32 -18.80 22.80
CA LEU A 357 -0.56 -19.97 22.66
C LEU A 357 -0.52 -20.55 21.23
N ILE A 358 -0.62 -19.69 20.21
CA ILE A 358 -0.65 -20.12 18.80
C ILE A 358 0.74 -20.50 18.26
N ALA A 359 1.81 -19.83 18.73
CA ALA A 359 3.18 -20.09 18.29
C ALA A 359 3.69 -21.48 18.75
N GLY A 360 3.23 -21.97 19.91
CA GLY A 360 3.44 -23.33 20.39
C GLY A 360 4.84 -23.61 20.94
N GLY A 361 5.12 -23.18 22.18
CA GLY A 361 6.30 -23.59 22.95
C GLY A 361 6.21 -25.00 23.54
N LYS A 362 7.36 -25.59 23.94
CA LYS A 362 7.44 -26.96 24.51
C LYS A 362 6.60 -27.16 25.79
N LYS A 363 6.27 -26.11 26.54
CA LYS A 363 5.39 -26.15 27.73
C LYS A 363 3.89 -26.05 27.39
N GLU A 364 3.53 -25.53 26.21
CA GLU A 364 2.17 -25.10 25.83
C GLU A 364 1.44 -26.08 24.91
N LYS A 365 2.05 -27.23 24.57
CA LYS A 365 1.41 -28.32 23.79
C LYS A 365 0.16 -28.92 24.45
N ARG A 366 -0.26 -28.45 25.64
CA ARG A 366 -1.42 -28.95 26.37
C ARG A 366 -2.71 -28.16 26.12
N ASP A 367 -2.65 -26.86 25.83
CA ASP A 367 -3.85 -26.05 25.60
C ASP A 367 -4.20 -26.01 24.11
N ARG A 368 -5.33 -26.65 23.78
CA ARG A 368 -5.83 -26.79 22.40
C ARG A 368 -6.60 -25.54 21.99
N TYR A 369 -6.34 -25.01 20.79
CA TYR A 369 -7.00 -23.83 20.27
C TYR A 369 -7.62 -24.07 18.88
N ILE A 370 -8.74 -23.42 18.58
CA ILE A 370 -9.36 -23.40 17.24
C ILE A 370 -9.60 -21.94 16.82
N GLY A 371 -10.59 -21.29 17.44
CA GLY A 371 -10.81 -19.86 17.32
C GLY A 371 -10.38 -19.13 18.59
N VAL A 372 -9.58 -18.08 18.42
CA VAL A 372 -9.09 -17.23 19.50
C VAL A 372 -9.59 -15.81 19.23
N LEU A 373 -10.44 -15.31 20.12
CA LEU A 373 -10.99 -13.96 20.02
C LEU A 373 -10.17 -12.96 20.83
N LEU A 374 -10.05 -11.77 20.27
CA LEU A 374 -9.56 -10.58 20.94
C LEU A 374 -10.77 -9.67 21.22
N ASP A 375 -10.97 -9.36 22.50
CA ASP A 375 -12.01 -8.49 23.03
C ASP A 375 -11.46 -7.08 23.27
N TYR A 376 -12.19 -6.07 22.80
CA TYR A 376 -11.84 -4.66 22.93
C TYR A 376 -12.76 -3.92 23.92
N GLY A 377 -13.67 -4.64 24.58
CA GLY A 377 -14.58 -4.13 25.60
C GLY A 377 -15.88 -3.52 25.04
N SER A 378 -16.79 -3.22 25.97
CA SER A 378 -18.18 -2.81 25.71
C SER A 378 -18.41 -1.28 25.75
N GLY A 379 -17.39 -0.46 25.99
CA GLY A 379 -17.54 1.00 26.08
C GLY A 379 -18.25 1.58 24.85
N GLY A 380 -19.23 2.46 25.03
CA GLY A 380 -20.08 3.01 23.96
C GLY A 380 -19.30 3.61 22.77
N PRO A 381 -19.97 3.97 21.66
CA PRO A 381 -19.28 4.67 20.58
C PRO A 381 -18.68 5.96 21.16
N ASP A 382 -17.36 6.07 21.13
CA ASP A 382 -16.72 7.33 21.49
C ASP A 382 -17.09 8.35 20.41
N GLU A 383 -17.39 9.58 20.82
CA GLU A 383 -17.69 10.65 19.85
C GLU A 383 -16.48 10.84 18.95
N PHE A 384 -16.68 10.68 17.64
CA PHE A 384 -15.62 10.70 16.63
C PHE A 384 -14.72 11.95 16.70
N GLU A 385 -15.31 13.08 17.05
CA GLU A 385 -14.65 14.39 17.18
C GLU A 385 -13.66 14.44 18.35
N ASN A 386 -13.90 13.66 19.42
CA ASN A 386 -13.10 13.65 20.64
C ASN A 386 -12.00 12.58 20.64
N LEU A 387 -11.82 11.88 19.51
CA LEU A 387 -10.87 10.79 19.41
C LEU A 387 -9.42 11.29 19.28
N PRO A 388 -8.47 10.79 20.10
CA PRO A 388 -7.08 11.23 20.03
C PRO A 388 -6.45 10.85 18.69
N ARG A 389 -6.13 11.87 17.89
CA ARG A 389 -5.44 11.75 16.59
C ARG A 389 -3.94 11.87 16.70
N MET A 390 -3.43 12.25 17.86
CA MET A 390 -2.01 12.43 18.12
C MET A 390 -1.54 11.49 19.23
N ILE A 391 -0.31 11.00 19.09
CA ILE A 391 0.42 10.35 20.18
C ILE A 391 1.81 10.97 20.32
N SER A 392 2.26 11.16 21.55
CA SER A 392 3.66 11.50 21.83
C SER A 392 4.55 10.27 21.69
N ILE A 393 5.73 10.47 21.13
CA ILE A 393 6.77 9.45 21.03
C ILE A 393 7.84 9.77 22.08
N PRO A 394 8.10 8.86 23.04
CA PRO A 394 9.14 9.08 24.04
C PRO A 394 10.50 9.28 23.37
N ARG A 395 11.13 10.44 23.57
CA ARG A 395 12.52 10.65 23.14
C ARG A 395 13.44 9.85 24.06
N THR A 396 14.36 9.08 23.47
CA THR A 396 15.50 8.51 24.19
C THR A 396 16.59 9.56 24.47
N THR A 397 16.55 10.72 23.79
CA THR A 397 17.51 11.81 23.94
C THR A 397 16.81 13.17 23.90
N VAL A 398 16.95 13.97 24.96
CA VAL A 398 16.49 15.36 24.98
C VAL A 398 17.45 16.19 24.14
N VAL A 399 17.05 16.54 22.91
CA VAL A 399 17.73 17.57 22.13
C VAL A 399 17.11 18.90 22.52
N GLU A 400 17.89 19.77 23.18
CA GLU A 400 17.49 21.16 23.38
C GLU A 400 17.25 21.82 22.01
N PRO A 401 16.16 22.58 21.82
CA PRO A 401 15.88 23.24 20.56
C PRO A 401 16.82 24.44 20.37
N LEU A 402 18.06 24.18 19.99
CA LEU A 402 18.99 25.18 19.46
C LEU A 402 18.86 25.30 17.92
N GLY A 403 17.99 24.51 17.29
CA GLY A 403 17.75 24.56 15.85
C GLY A 403 16.80 25.68 15.45
N LYS A 404 17.24 26.60 14.58
CA LYS A 404 16.38 27.62 13.95
C LYS A 404 15.24 27.03 13.11
N VAL A 405 15.30 25.74 12.75
CA VAL A 405 14.31 25.08 11.87
C VAL A 405 13.63 23.92 12.60
N THR A 406 12.31 24.05 12.76
CA THR A 406 11.46 23.02 13.38
C THR A 406 10.46 22.49 12.36
N VAL A 407 10.49 21.18 12.14
CA VAL A 407 9.87 20.54 10.98
C VAL A 407 8.62 19.76 11.38
N GLY A 408 7.52 20.06 10.68
CA GLY A 408 6.35 19.22 10.56
C GLY A 408 6.33 18.50 9.23
N PHE A 409 5.90 17.24 9.19
CA PHE A 409 5.93 16.43 7.98
C PHE A 409 4.55 15.88 7.63
N LEU A 410 3.98 16.31 6.50
CA LEU A 410 2.68 15.87 5.99
C LEU A 410 2.88 14.84 4.88
N GLY A 411 2.52 13.58 5.15
CA GLY A 411 2.67 12.47 4.21
C GLY A 411 4.09 11.91 4.19
N ALA A 412 4.32 10.78 4.86
CA ALA A 412 5.63 10.12 4.90
C ALA A 412 5.59 8.75 4.21
N GLY A 413 5.33 8.77 2.89
CA GLY A 413 5.35 7.58 2.05
C GLY A 413 6.76 7.04 1.78
N ASN A 414 6.85 6.00 0.94
CA ASN A 414 8.12 5.35 0.59
C ASN A 414 9.16 6.33 -0.01
N PHE A 415 8.71 7.30 -0.81
CA PHE A 415 9.61 8.30 -1.39
C PHE A 415 10.22 9.19 -0.29
N ALA A 416 9.40 9.78 0.57
CA ALA A 416 9.85 10.63 1.66
C ALA A 416 10.83 9.90 2.60
N GLN A 417 10.51 8.67 3.00
CA GLN A 417 11.38 7.83 3.85
C GLN A 417 12.69 7.42 3.16
N GLY A 418 12.71 7.37 1.82
CA GLY A 418 13.90 7.01 1.04
C GLY A 418 14.80 8.20 0.70
N PHE A 419 14.24 9.37 0.44
CA PHE A 419 14.95 10.49 -0.17
C PHE A 419 14.88 11.83 0.58
N LEU A 420 13.90 12.06 1.44
CA LEU A 420 13.76 13.34 2.15
C LEU A 420 14.17 13.21 3.62
N LEU A 421 13.48 12.34 4.36
CA LEU A 421 13.71 12.15 5.80
C LEU A 421 15.15 11.77 6.16
N PRO A 422 15.85 10.88 5.42
CA PRO A 422 17.24 10.58 5.72
C PRO A 422 18.18 11.79 5.58
N ASN A 423 17.85 12.72 4.68
CA ASN A 423 18.64 13.94 4.48
C ASN A 423 18.35 14.96 5.58
N LEU A 424 17.09 15.07 6.03
CA LEU A 424 16.71 15.89 7.18
C LEU A 424 17.43 15.46 8.46
N GLN A 425 17.48 14.15 8.76
CA GLN A 425 18.19 13.65 9.95
C GLN A 425 19.70 13.90 9.94
N GLN A 426 20.31 13.96 8.74
CA GLN A 426 21.74 14.21 8.60
C GLN A 426 22.07 15.70 8.63
N GLU A 427 21.11 16.57 8.36
CA GLU A 427 21.32 18.02 8.40
C GLU A 427 21.30 18.52 9.84
N GLY A 428 22.44 19.06 10.30
CA GLY A 428 22.53 19.71 11.61
C GLY A 428 21.62 20.93 11.71
N GLY A 429 21.09 21.19 12.90
CA GLY A 429 20.27 22.39 13.16
C GLY A 429 18.81 22.29 12.73
N THR A 430 18.31 21.07 12.48
CA THR A 430 16.87 20.79 12.31
C THR A 430 16.32 19.97 13.48
N VAL A 431 15.07 20.24 13.87
CA VAL A 431 14.34 19.47 14.88
C VAL A 431 13.08 18.89 14.22
N LEU A 432 12.95 17.57 14.21
CA LEU A 432 11.78 16.87 13.70
C LEU A 432 10.70 16.82 14.78
N VAL A 433 9.65 17.63 14.65
CA VAL A 433 8.64 17.81 15.70
C VAL A 433 7.49 16.82 15.54
N GLY A 434 6.78 16.89 14.41
CA GLY A 434 5.60 16.05 14.19
C GLY A 434 5.56 15.45 12.80
N VAL A 435 5.01 14.23 12.68
CA VAL A 435 4.71 13.59 11.40
C VAL A 435 3.24 13.18 11.32
N CYS A 436 2.60 13.54 10.21
CA CYS A 436 1.21 13.20 9.89
C CYS A 436 1.15 12.23 8.71
N THR A 437 0.47 11.10 8.89
CA THR A 437 0.12 10.20 7.77
C THR A 437 -1.29 9.66 7.95
N GLY A 438 -2.00 9.33 6.86
CA GLY A 438 -3.38 8.82 6.96
C GLY A 438 -3.52 7.48 7.70
N ASN A 439 -2.45 6.69 7.78
CA ASN A 439 -2.40 5.43 8.53
C ASN A 439 -1.65 5.62 9.85
N GLY A 440 -2.32 5.38 10.99
CA GLY A 440 -1.73 5.60 12.31
C GLY A 440 -0.46 4.79 12.59
N LEU A 441 -0.43 3.51 12.18
CA LEU A 441 0.75 2.67 12.35
C LEU A 441 1.94 3.16 11.52
N ASN A 442 1.71 3.61 10.29
CA ASN A 442 2.76 4.21 9.48
C ASN A 442 3.29 5.50 10.12
N ALA A 443 2.42 6.38 10.62
CA ALA A 443 2.83 7.59 11.33
C ALA A 443 3.71 7.27 12.55
N ALA A 444 3.30 6.29 13.38
CA ALA A 444 4.06 5.87 14.54
C ALA A 444 5.41 5.21 14.18
N ASN A 445 5.45 4.39 13.11
CA ASN A 445 6.69 3.79 12.61
C ASN A 445 7.67 4.86 12.10
N VAL A 446 7.18 5.81 11.30
CA VAL A 446 8.03 6.91 10.80
C VAL A 446 8.54 7.75 11.96
N ALA A 447 7.67 8.10 12.90
CA ALA A 447 8.06 8.90 14.05
C ALA A 447 9.17 8.23 14.87
N ARG A 448 9.03 6.92 15.16
CA ARG A 448 10.06 6.13 15.87
C ARG A 448 11.36 6.00 15.08
N ASN A 449 11.28 5.73 13.78
CA ASN A 449 12.46 5.48 12.95
C ASN A 449 13.27 6.74 12.68
N PHE A 450 12.59 7.88 12.55
CA PHE A 450 13.21 9.14 12.19
C PHE A 450 13.41 10.11 13.37
N GLY A 451 12.83 9.83 14.54
CA GLY A 451 13.02 10.62 15.75
C GLY A 451 12.13 11.86 15.82
N PHE A 452 10.85 11.74 15.46
CA PHE A 452 9.84 12.78 15.67
C PHE A 452 9.28 12.73 17.10
N ASP A 453 8.81 13.87 17.61
CA ASP A 453 8.27 14.02 18.98
C ASP A 453 6.85 13.47 19.10
N PHE A 454 6.09 13.59 18.02
CA PHE A 454 4.75 13.04 17.96
C PHE A 454 4.40 12.51 16.57
N ALA A 455 3.44 11.58 16.56
CA ALA A 455 2.81 11.06 15.36
C ALA A 455 1.33 11.45 15.37
N THR A 456 0.79 11.85 14.22
CA THR A 456 -0.62 12.19 14.08
C THR A 456 -1.23 11.65 12.79
N THR A 457 -2.54 11.59 12.74
CA THR A 457 -3.35 11.38 11.52
C THR A 457 -4.13 12.62 11.11
N GLU A 458 -4.04 13.70 11.90
CA GLU A 458 -4.73 14.97 11.68
C GLU A 458 -3.72 16.05 11.24
N PRO A 459 -3.81 16.56 9.99
CA PRO A 459 -2.91 17.59 9.49
C PRO A 459 -2.92 18.88 10.31
N LYS A 460 -4.05 19.26 10.93
CA LYS A 460 -4.16 20.48 11.75
C LYS A 460 -3.16 20.49 12.91
N GLU A 461 -2.88 19.34 13.52
CA GLU A 461 -1.88 19.20 14.60
C GLU A 461 -0.46 19.59 14.17
N ILE A 462 -0.17 19.57 12.87
CA ILE A 462 1.10 20.06 12.31
C ILE A 462 0.99 21.53 11.92
N LEU A 463 -0.12 21.89 11.26
CA LEU A 463 -0.33 23.21 10.67
C LEU A 463 -0.60 24.30 11.72
N GLU A 464 -1.25 23.98 12.82
CA GLU A 464 -1.60 24.93 13.89
C GLU A 464 -0.56 24.97 15.00
N ASN A 465 0.38 24.02 15.02
CA ASN A 465 1.42 23.95 16.05
C ASN A 465 2.43 25.09 15.89
N THR A 466 2.52 25.93 16.92
CA THR A 466 3.38 27.12 16.99
C THR A 466 4.86 26.79 17.15
N SER A 467 5.21 25.58 17.62
CA SER A 467 6.59 25.12 17.70
C SER A 467 7.15 24.68 16.34
N ILE A 468 6.31 24.56 15.30
CA ILE A 468 6.69 24.17 13.94
C ILE A 468 6.74 25.41 13.04
N ASN A 469 7.89 25.73 12.47
CA ASN A 469 8.04 26.85 11.53
C ASN A 469 8.16 26.41 10.06
N THR A 470 8.38 25.13 9.80
CA THR A 470 8.62 24.59 8.46
C THR A 470 7.82 23.32 8.23
N VAL A 471 7.14 23.21 7.09
CA VAL A 471 6.33 22.03 6.72
C VAL A 471 6.88 21.39 5.45
N PHE A 472 7.13 20.08 5.51
CA PHE A 472 7.38 19.24 4.35
C PHE A 472 6.09 18.52 3.95
N ILE A 473 5.69 18.66 2.68
CA ILE A 473 4.49 18.06 2.10
C ILE A 473 4.95 17.03 1.08
N ALA A 474 4.82 15.75 1.42
CA ALA A 474 5.10 14.61 0.52
C ALA A 474 3.92 13.63 0.54
N SER A 475 2.70 14.19 0.52
CA SER A 475 1.43 13.47 0.46
C SER A 475 1.07 13.05 -0.99
N ARG A 476 -0.19 12.67 -1.22
CA ARG A 476 -0.73 12.53 -2.57
C ARG A 476 -0.83 13.90 -3.26
N HIS A 477 -0.74 13.93 -4.59
CA HIS A 477 -0.65 15.18 -5.36
C HIS A 477 -1.87 16.09 -5.15
N ASN A 478 -3.08 15.50 -5.12
CA ASN A 478 -4.33 16.23 -4.88
C ASN A 478 -4.42 16.95 -3.52
N LEU A 479 -3.55 16.62 -2.57
CA LEU A 479 -3.50 17.29 -1.26
C LEU A 479 -2.43 18.39 -1.20
N HIS A 480 -1.53 18.50 -2.19
CA HIS A 480 -0.41 19.43 -2.15
C HIS A 480 -0.88 20.89 -2.06
N ALA A 481 -1.80 21.30 -2.92
CA ALA A 481 -2.28 22.68 -2.98
C ALA A 481 -2.92 23.11 -1.65
N ARG A 482 -3.84 22.30 -1.13
CA ARG A 482 -4.50 22.55 0.15
C ARG A 482 -3.48 22.69 1.28
N TYR A 483 -2.59 21.72 1.45
CA TYR A 483 -1.61 21.76 2.53
C TYR A 483 -0.59 22.90 2.39
N ALA A 484 -0.20 23.27 1.16
CA ALA A 484 0.66 24.41 0.91
C ALA A 484 -0.04 25.73 1.29
N ILE A 485 -1.30 25.90 0.91
CA ILE A 485 -2.12 27.06 1.27
C ILE A 485 -2.26 27.17 2.80
N ASP A 486 -2.63 26.08 3.46
CA ASP A 486 -2.85 26.08 4.90
C ASP A 486 -1.54 26.36 5.67
N ALA A 487 -0.40 25.81 5.21
CA ALA A 487 0.91 26.09 5.80
C ALA A 487 1.36 27.54 5.60
N LEU A 488 1.12 28.12 4.42
CA LEU A 488 1.41 29.52 4.12
C LEU A 488 0.55 30.46 4.98
N LYS A 489 -0.75 30.19 5.13
CA LYS A 489 -1.65 30.95 6.01
C LYS A 489 -1.22 30.89 7.47
N ALA A 490 -0.66 29.76 7.92
CA ALA A 490 -0.05 29.63 9.24
C ALA A 490 1.33 30.32 9.36
N GLY A 491 1.81 30.97 8.29
CA GLY A 491 3.08 31.70 8.26
C GLY A 491 4.31 30.81 8.34
N LYS A 492 4.23 29.58 7.82
CA LYS A 492 5.31 28.59 7.82
C LYS A 492 6.08 28.57 6.49
N HIS A 493 7.33 28.12 6.53
CA HIS A 493 8.07 27.75 5.33
C HIS A 493 7.52 26.44 4.75
N VAL A 494 7.54 26.30 3.43
CA VAL A 494 6.91 25.16 2.74
C VAL A 494 7.88 24.49 1.79
N PHE A 495 8.18 23.21 2.05
CA PHE A 495 8.71 22.30 1.05
C PHE A 495 7.56 21.43 0.57
N VAL A 496 7.28 21.39 -0.73
CA VAL A 496 6.24 20.56 -1.31
C VAL A 496 6.82 19.69 -2.41
N GLU A 497 6.60 18.38 -2.34
CA GLU A 497 6.96 17.50 -3.44
C GLU A 497 6.19 17.88 -4.71
N LYS A 498 6.78 17.59 -5.87
CA LYS A 498 6.12 17.90 -7.14
C LYS A 498 4.90 16.99 -7.37
N PRO A 499 3.85 17.47 -8.04
CA PRO A 499 3.67 18.84 -8.55
C PRO A 499 3.17 19.79 -7.46
N LEU A 500 3.33 21.10 -7.65
CA LEU A 500 2.81 22.11 -6.71
C LEU A 500 1.28 22.09 -6.61
N ALA A 501 0.59 21.87 -7.75
CA ALA A 501 -0.86 21.85 -7.89
C ALA A 501 -1.26 20.94 -9.06
N LEU A 502 -2.50 20.47 -9.07
CA LEU A 502 -3.09 19.70 -10.17
C LEU A 502 -3.86 20.56 -11.17
N SER A 503 -4.27 21.77 -10.77
CA SER A 503 -5.00 22.69 -11.63
C SER A 503 -4.51 24.14 -11.58
N LEU A 504 -4.87 24.92 -12.59
CA LEU A 504 -4.60 26.36 -12.63
C LEU A 504 -5.32 27.10 -11.48
N GLU A 505 -6.50 26.63 -11.08
CA GLU A 505 -7.27 27.26 -10.01
C GLU A 505 -6.60 27.07 -8.64
N GLU A 506 -6.15 25.85 -8.35
CA GLU A 506 -5.34 25.58 -7.16
C GLU A 506 -4.05 26.42 -7.16
N LEU A 507 -3.38 26.55 -8.30
CA LEU A 507 -2.16 27.37 -8.42
C LEU A 507 -2.43 28.85 -8.11
N LYS A 508 -3.56 29.41 -8.58
CA LYS A 508 -3.98 30.78 -8.27
C LYS A 508 -4.23 30.96 -6.77
N GLN A 509 -4.85 29.98 -6.13
CA GLN A 509 -5.10 30.00 -4.69
C GLN A 509 -3.78 29.97 -3.88
N ILE A 510 -2.80 29.16 -4.30
CA ILE A 510 -1.46 29.13 -3.70
C ILE A 510 -0.78 30.49 -3.85
N ARG A 511 -0.82 31.10 -5.05
CA ARG A 511 -0.26 32.44 -5.29
C ARG A 511 -0.91 33.49 -4.39
N SER A 512 -2.24 33.52 -4.31
CA SER A 512 -2.95 34.43 -3.42
C SER A 512 -2.53 34.25 -1.95
N ALA A 513 -2.38 33.01 -1.48
CA ALA A 513 -1.91 32.73 -0.13
C ALA A 513 -0.46 33.19 0.08
N TYR A 514 0.43 32.99 -0.90
CA TYR A 514 1.83 33.41 -0.88
C TYR A 514 1.98 34.95 -0.84
N ASP A 515 1.22 35.65 -1.69
CA ASP A 515 1.25 37.12 -1.75
C ASP A 515 0.71 37.73 -0.45
N GLU A 516 -0.34 37.15 0.14
CA GLU A 516 -0.93 37.63 1.40
C GLU A 516 0.03 37.47 2.58
N VAL A 517 0.62 36.29 2.76
CA VAL A 517 1.63 36.08 3.81
C VAL A 517 2.88 36.92 3.55
N GLY A 518 3.23 37.14 2.28
CA GLY A 518 4.32 38.00 1.80
C GLY A 518 4.29 39.43 2.34
N LYS A 519 3.10 39.95 2.67
CA LYS A 519 2.90 41.28 3.26
C LYS A 519 3.42 41.38 4.70
N THR A 520 3.50 40.26 5.43
CA THR A 520 3.85 40.24 6.86
C THR A 520 5.11 39.43 7.15
N LYS A 521 5.40 38.42 6.33
CA LYS A 521 6.54 37.51 6.46
C LYS A 521 7.08 37.17 5.08
N SER A 522 8.31 36.69 5.01
CA SER A 522 8.90 36.18 3.77
C SER A 522 9.05 34.66 3.83
N PRO A 523 7.97 33.88 3.64
CA PRO A 523 8.09 32.44 3.67
C PRO A 523 8.82 31.94 2.43
N ILE A 524 9.80 31.08 2.65
CA ILE A 524 10.43 30.29 1.60
C ILE A 524 9.48 29.16 1.19
N VAL A 525 9.21 29.07 -0.11
CA VAL A 525 8.47 27.98 -0.75
C VAL A 525 9.41 27.29 -1.73
N LEU A 526 9.55 25.98 -1.61
CA LEU A 526 10.29 25.15 -2.53
C LEU A 526 9.44 23.98 -3.01
N VAL A 527 9.39 23.79 -4.32
CA VAL A 527 8.87 22.54 -4.92
C VAL A 527 10.04 21.59 -5.11
N GLY A 528 9.81 20.28 -4.92
CA GLY A 528 10.78 19.18 -5.04
C GLY A 528 11.38 18.99 -6.45
N PHE A 529 11.83 20.05 -7.12
CA PHE A 529 12.52 20.02 -8.40
C PHE A 529 14.02 19.75 -8.21
N ASN A 530 14.36 18.61 -7.64
CA ASN A 530 15.71 18.25 -7.21
C ASN A 530 16.80 18.30 -8.30
N ARG A 531 16.43 18.20 -9.59
CA ARG A 531 17.37 17.98 -10.71
C ARG A 531 18.36 19.12 -10.88
N ARG A 532 17.90 20.36 -10.71
CA ARG A 532 18.76 21.56 -10.75
C ARG A 532 19.83 21.58 -9.65
N PHE A 533 19.58 20.90 -8.54
CA PHE A 533 20.51 20.82 -7.40
C PHE A 533 21.57 19.71 -7.57
N SER A 534 21.43 18.84 -8.58
CA SER A 534 22.41 17.79 -8.83
C SER A 534 23.82 18.35 -9.10
N PRO A 535 24.89 17.64 -8.71
CA PRO A 535 26.26 18.08 -8.96
C PRO A 535 26.52 18.37 -10.44
N HIS A 536 26.05 17.47 -11.33
CA HIS A 536 26.25 17.62 -12.78
C HIS A 536 25.45 18.78 -13.37
N CYS A 537 24.22 19.05 -12.94
CA CYS A 537 23.48 20.22 -13.42
C CYS A 537 24.10 21.54 -12.94
N ARG A 538 24.61 21.61 -11.70
CA ARG A 538 25.36 22.78 -11.22
C ARG A 538 26.66 22.98 -12.00
N GLN A 539 27.35 21.90 -12.36
CA GLN A 539 28.55 21.97 -13.19
C GLN A 539 28.22 22.41 -14.63
N VAL A 540 27.11 21.94 -15.20
CA VAL A 540 26.61 22.41 -16.50
C VAL A 540 26.27 23.90 -16.45
N LYS A 541 25.59 24.38 -15.40
CA LYS A 541 25.28 25.80 -15.25
C LYS A 541 26.56 26.65 -15.28
N ARG A 542 27.57 26.29 -14.49
CA ARG A 542 28.89 26.94 -14.50
C ARG A 542 29.58 26.89 -15.85
N PHE A 543 29.49 25.75 -16.54
CA PHE A 543 30.06 25.59 -17.87
C PHE A 543 29.44 26.52 -18.92
N PHE A 544 28.19 26.96 -18.72
CA PHE A 544 27.48 27.86 -19.63
C PHE A 544 27.35 29.31 -19.13
N GLU A 545 27.89 29.70 -17.97
CA GLU A 545 27.76 31.06 -17.37
C GLU A 545 28.13 32.23 -18.31
N ASN A 546 28.94 31.99 -19.33
CA ASN A 546 29.36 33.00 -20.33
C ASN A 546 29.03 32.58 -21.76
N ALA A 547 28.09 31.65 -21.96
CA ALA A 547 27.62 31.30 -23.29
C ALA A 547 26.67 32.40 -23.79
N VAL A 548 26.84 32.80 -25.06
CA VAL A 548 26.04 33.86 -25.68
C VAL A 548 25.07 33.21 -26.65
N GLY A 549 23.77 33.42 -26.51
CA GLY A 549 22.76 32.94 -27.46
C GLY A 549 21.92 31.74 -26.97
N PRO A 550 20.86 31.40 -27.72
CA PRO A 550 19.83 30.46 -27.27
C PRO A 550 20.38 29.05 -27.14
N PHE A 551 19.74 28.28 -26.25
CA PHE A 551 20.01 26.87 -26.04
C PHE A 551 19.09 25.98 -26.89
N VAL A 552 19.63 24.84 -27.30
CA VAL A 552 18.85 23.69 -27.75
C VAL A 552 19.03 22.58 -26.71
N ILE A 553 17.93 22.11 -26.13
CA ILE A 553 17.94 21.07 -25.09
C ILE A 553 17.11 19.88 -25.53
N ASN A 554 17.72 18.69 -25.60
CA ASN A 554 17.01 17.43 -25.85
C ASN A 554 17.04 16.58 -24.58
N TYR A 555 15.87 16.28 -24.02
CA TYR A 555 15.73 15.49 -22.80
C TYR A 555 14.92 14.23 -23.06
N ARG A 556 15.58 13.07 -23.01
CA ARG A 556 14.93 11.76 -23.12
C ARG A 556 14.70 11.15 -21.74
N VAL A 557 13.50 10.63 -21.52
CA VAL A 557 13.07 9.97 -20.28
C VAL A 557 12.43 8.63 -20.62
N ASN A 558 13.11 7.54 -20.24
CA ASN A 558 12.57 6.18 -20.26
C ASN A 558 11.84 5.92 -18.94
N ALA A 559 10.59 6.35 -18.87
CA ALA A 559 9.82 6.43 -17.66
C ALA A 559 9.24 5.07 -17.21
N GLY A 560 9.20 4.08 -18.11
CA GLY A 560 8.66 2.73 -17.88
C GLY A 560 7.15 2.69 -17.68
N LEU A 561 6.55 1.51 -17.75
CA LEU A 561 5.09 1.33 -17.63
C LEU A 561 4.64 1.46 -16.18
N VAL A 562 3.56 2.22 -15.95
CA VAL A 562 2.88 2.29 -14.66
C VAL A 562 1.53 1.56 -14.78
N PRO A 563 1.19 0.63 -13.87
CA PRO A 563 -0.09 -0.07 -13.92
C PRO A 563 -1.28 0.89 -13.96
N ILE A 564 -2.31 0.57 -14.74
CA ILE A 564 -3.50 1.41 -14.90
C ILE A 564 -4.25 1.67 -13.58
N THR A 565 -4.10 0.77 -12.61
CA THR A 565 -4.69 0.86 -11.27
C THR A 565 -3.90 1.76 -10.31
N HIS A 566 -2.72 2.26 -10.72
CA HIS A 566 -1.88 3.08 -9.86
C HIS A 566 -2.43 4.51 -9.74
N TRP A 567 -2.48 5.04 -8.51
CA TRP A 567 -3.03 6.35 -8.17
C TRP A 567 -2.48 7.54 -8.98
N THR A 568 -1.24 7.46 -9.51
CA THR A 568 -0.69 8.55 -10.34
C THR A 568 -1.39 8.70 -11.68
N ARG A 569 -2.05 7.64 -12.17
CA ARG A 569 -2.86 7.66 -13.40
C ARG A 569 -4.30 8.08 -13.14
N ASP A 570 -4.69 8.19 -11.87
CA ASP A 570 -5.94 8.79 -11.48
C ASP A 570 -5.85 10.31 -11.68
N LEU A 571 -6.76 10.88 -12.46
CA LEU A 571 -6.71 12.31 -12.79
C LEU A 571 -7.03 13.18 -11.57
N ASP A 572 -7.87 12.69 -10.65
CA ASP A 572 -8.31 13.45 -9.48
C ASP A 572 -7.32 13.31 -8.32
N GLU A 573 -6.65 12.17 -8.16
CA GLU A 573 -5.65 11.95 -7.11
C GLU A 573 -4.21 12.31 -7.55
N GLY A 574 -3.85 11.92 -8.78
CA GLY A 574 -2.48 11.97 -9.30
C GLY A 574 -2.23 13.01 -10.38
N GLY A 575 -3.26 13.44 -11.13
CA GLY A 575 -3.15 14.38 -12.24
C GLY A 575 -2.46 13.85 -13.50
N GLY A 576 -2.22 12.53 -13.57
CA GLY A 576 -1.46 11.92 -14.66
C GLY A 576 0.06 12.16 -14.59
N ARG A 577 0.79 11.52 -15.50
CA ARG A 577 2.26 11.52 -15.49
C ARG A 577 2.88 12.84 -15.98
N ILE A 578 2.17 13.57 -16.84
CA ILE A 578 2.65 14.85 -17.35
C ILE A 578 2.73 15.86 -16.21
N ILE A 579 1.61 16.12 -15.53
CA ILE A 579 1.57 17.01 -14.36
C ILE A 579 2.49 16.47 -13.26
N GLY A 580 2.44 15.17 -13.00
CA GLY A 580 3.16 14.53 -11.91
C GLY A 580 4.67 14.34 -12.11
N GLU A 581 5.23 14.28 -13.32
CA GLU A 581 6.66 13.98 -13.52
C GLU A 581 7.32 14.87 -14.58
N VAL A 582 6.64 15.21 -15.68
CA VAL A 582 7.22 16.04 -16.76
C VAL A 582 7.61 17.44 -16.28
N CYS A 583 6.92 17.94 -15.25
CA CYS A 583 7.27 19.21 -14.58
C CYS A 583 8.74 19.28 -14.12
N HIS A 584 9.38 18.17 -13.74
CA HIS A 584 10.82 18.16 -13.40
C HIS A 584 11.71 18.58 -14.57
N PHE A 585 11.35 18.21 -15.79
CA PHE A 585 12.17 18.43 -16.97
C PHE A 585 11.95 19.84 -17.51
N VAL A 586 10.71 20.32 -17.43
CA VAL A 586 10.37 21.73 -17.68
C VAL A 586 11.13 22.65 -16.72
N ASP A 587 11.19 22.29 -15.44
CA ASP A 587 11.96 23.00 -14.43
C ASP A 587 13.47 23.04 -14.76
N LEU A 588 14.05 21.88 -15.11
CA LEU A 588 15.47 21.81 -15.42
C LEU A 588 15.83 22.64 -16.65
N MET A 589 14.98 22.64 -17.69
CA MET A 589 15.20 23.47 -18.87
C MET A 589 15.19 24.96 -18.51
N GLN A 590 14.22 25.42 -17.70
CA GLN A 590 14.20 26.80 -17.18
C GLN A 590 15.45 27.14 -16.36
N TYR A 591 15.94 26.21 -15.53
CA TYR A 591 17.16 26.43 -14.75
C TYR A 591 18.40 26.62 -15.65
N VAL A 592 18.52 25.81 -16.71
CA VAL A 592 19.64 25.88 -17.65
C VAL A 592 19.58 27.18 -18.46
N THR A 593 18.41 27.51 -19.04
CA THR A 593 18.22 28.68 -19.89
C THR A 593 18.11 30.00 -19.12
N GLU A 594 17.73 29.95 -17.84
CA GLU A 594 17.32 31.15 -17.07
C GLU A 594 16.19 31.95 -17.76
N SER A 595 15.40 31.27 -18.59
CA SER A 595 14.33 31.88 -19.37
C SER A 595 12.99 31.17 -19.10
N ARG A 596 11.90 31.90 -19.32
CA ARG A 596 10.53 31.39 -19.14
C ARG A 596 10.04 30.71 -20.43
N PRO A 597 9.34 29.57 -20.35
CA PRO A 597 8.63 29.04 -21.51
C PRO A 597 7.54 30.02 -21.93
N VAL A 598 7.31 30.15 -23.23
CA VAL A 598 6.27 31.04 -23.81
C VAL A 598 5.31 30.30 -24.73
N LYS A 599 5.70 29.11 -25.24
CA LYS A 599 4.88 28.30 -26.12
C LYS A 599 5.23 26.82 -25.99
N VAL A 600 4.23 25.95 -26.07
CA VAL A 600 4.37 24.49 -26.02
C VAL A 600 3.65 23.82 -27.18
N PHE A 601 4.15 22.67 -27.61
CA PHE A 601 3.45 21.75 -28.49
C PHE A 601 3.68 20.32 -28.01
N THR A 602 2.65 19.50 -27.95
CA THR A 602 2.73 18.12 -27.44
C THR A 602 2.10 17.13 -28.40
N GLU A 603 2.85 16.09 -28.75
CA GLU A 603 2.41 15.01 -29.61
C GLU A 603 2.39 13.68 -28.83
N PRO A 604 1.28 12.94 -28.78
CA PRO A 604 1.23 11.62 -28.17
C PRO A 604 1.78 10.52 -29.07
N LEU A 605 2.25 9.44 -28.46
CA LEU A 605 2.46 8.19 -29.18
C LEU A 605 1.09 7.54 -29.45
N SER A 606 0.73 7.36 -30.72
CA SER A 606 -0.50 6.68 -31.13
C SER A 606 -0.20 5.36 -31.84
N SER A 607 -1.04 4.34 -31.62
CA SER A 607 -1.01 3.08 -32.36
C SER A 607 -2.43 2.67 -32.76
N ALA A 608 -2.68 2.60 -34.07
CA ALA A 608 -3.97 2.14 -34.61
C ALA A 608 -4.26 0.66 -34.30
N ALA A 609 -3.23 -0.15 -34.03
CA ALA A 609 -3.36 -1.60 -33.78
C ALA A 609 -3.72 -1.94 -32.32
N ALA A 610 -3.49 -1.03 -31.37
CA ALA A 610 -3.64 -1.28 -29.94
C ALA A 610 -5.01 -0.85 -29.36
N GLY A 611 -5.88 -0.25 -30.17
CA GLY A 611 -7.22 0.21 -29.76
C GLY A 611 -7.25 1.19 -28.57
N SER A 612 -6.11 1.70 -28.15
CA SER A 612 -5.94 2.55 -26.96
C SER A 612 -4.89 3.63 -27.22
N GLN A 613 -5.17 4.83 -26.72
CA GLN A 613 -4.26 5.98 -26.74
C GLN A 613 -3.29 5.86 -25.56
N ASP A 614 -1.98 5.83 -25.82
CA ASP A 614 -0.98 5.84 -24.74
C ASP A 614 -0.67 7.29 -24.33
N ASP A 615 -1.50 7.83 -23.44
CA ASP A 615 -1.33 9.19 -22.91
C ASP A 615 -0.09 9.34 -22.01
N ASP A 616 0.61 8.24 -21.70
CA ASP A 616 1.83 8.25 -20.88
C ASP A 616 3.11 8.38 -21.71
N SER A 617 3.04 8.31 -23.04
CA SER A 617 4.19 8.46 -23.94
C SER A 617 3.99 9.67 -24.87
N VAL A 618 4.78 10.73 -24.67
CA VAL A 618 4.62 12.00 -25.39
C VAL A 618 5.96 12.61 -25.79
N ILE A 619 5.93 13.41 -26.86
CA ILE A 619 7.00 14.35 -27.23
C ILE A 619 6.48 15.76 -26.98
N VAL A 620 7.21 16.53 -26.18
CA VAL A 620 6.89 17.92 -25.86
C VAL A 620 7.97 18.83 -26.43
N THR A 621 7.57 19.86 -27.17
CA THR A 621 8.44 20.94 -27.62
C THR A 621 8.09 22.23 -26.86
N LEU A 622 9.10 22.87 -26.27
CA LEU A 622 9.02 24.10 -25.50
C LEU A 622 9.81 25.20 -26.22
N LYS A 623 9.22 26.38 -26.38
CA LYS A 623 9.94 27.60 -26.77
C LYS A 623 10.04 28.55 -25.59
N PHE A 624 11.21 29.13 -25.40
CA PHE A 624 11.53 30.07 -24.34
C PHE A 624 11.60 31.51 -24.85
N GLU A 625 11.47 32.46 -23.94
CA GLU A 625 11.47 33.91 -24.23
C GLU A 625 12.79 34.39 -24.85
N ASP A 626 13.92 33.82 -24.42
CA ASP A 626 15.26 34.11 -24.95
C ASP A 626 15.52 33.49 -26.33
N GLY A 627 14.54 32.79 -26.90
CA GLY A 627 14.64 32.07 -28.16
C GLY A 627 15.15 30.62 -28.03
N SER A 628 15.47 30.15 -26.83
CA SER A 628 15.85 28.76 -26.59
C SER A 628 14.70 27.80 -26.94
N ILE A 629 15.06 26.57 -27.33
CA ILE A 629 14.12 25.50 -27.66
C ILE A 629 14.49 24.25 -26.86
N GLY A 630 13.50 23.65 -26.21
CA GLY A 630 13.65 22.39 -25.50
C GLY A 630 12.71 21.33 -26.05
N THR A 631 13.16 20.09 -26.13
CA THR A 631 12.35 18.92 -26.47
C THR A 631 12.43 17.90 -25.35
N ILE A 632 11.28 17.43 -24.86
CA ILE A 632 11.17 16.35 -23.88
C ILE A 632 10.55 15.14 -24.59
N THR A 633 11.30 14.05 -24.68
CA THR A 633 10.80 12.75 -25.16
C THR A 633 10.55 11.88 -23.95
N TYR A 634 9.29 11.75 -23.55
CA TYR A 634 8.86 11.02 -22.36
C TYR A 634 8.16 9.72 -22.79
N LEU A 635 8.73 8.56 -22.43
CA LEU A 635 8.32 7.27 -22.96
C LEU A 635 8.01 6.28 -21.83
N ALA A 636 6.80 5.71 -21.84
CA ALA A 636 6.42 4.64 -20.92
C ALA A 636 6.70 3.23 -21.46
N ASN A 637 6.96 3.10 -22.76
CA ASN A 637 7.12 1.83 -23.47
C ASN A 637 8.57 1.34 -23.63
N GLY A 638 9.56 2.03 -23.05
CA GLY A 638 10.96 1.65 -23.17
C GLY A 638 11.38 0.54 -22.20
N ASP A 639 12.41 -0.22 -22.58
CA ASP A 639 12.94 -1.32 -21.77
C ASP A 639 13.64 -0.80 -20.50
N PRO A 640 13.37 -1.37 -19.31
CA PRO A 640 13.96 -0.90 -18.05
C PRO A 640 15.50 -1.00 -17.95
N SER A 641 16.16 -1.79 -18.79
CA SER A 641 17.63 -1.88 -18.84
C SER A 641 18.28 -0.62 -19.40
N MET A 642 17.55 0.18 -20.18
CA MET A 642 18.03 1.46 -20.68
C MET A 642 18.03 2.51 -19.56
N PRO A 643 19.12 3.29 -19.37
CA PRO A 643 19.17 4.35 -18.38
C PRO A 643 17.98 5.30 -18.45
N LYS A 644 17.45 5.69 -17.29
CA LYS A 644 16.17 6.41 -17.19
C LYS A 644 16.21 7.76 -17.88
N GLU A 645 17.25 8.57 -17.63
CA GLU A 645 17.27 9.99 -18.02
C GLU A 645 18.53 10.31 -18.81
N ARG A 646 18.39 11.04 -19.93
CA ARG A 646 19.53 11.61 -20.67
C ARG A 646 19.17 12.99 -21.16
N VAL A 647 20.01 13.97 -20.90
CA VAL A 647 19.80 15.36 -21.37
C VAL A 647 21.04 15.87 -22.11
N GLU A 648 20.80 16.42 -23.29
CA GLU A 648 21.81 17.01 -24.16
C GLU A 648 21.50 18.50 -24.31
N ILE A 649 22.48 19.35 -24.04
CA ILE A 649 22.33 20.81 -23.99
C ILE A 649 23.40 21.40 -24.90
N SER A 650 23.00 22.25 -25.84
CA SER A 650 23.94 22.95 -26.73
C SER A 650 23.65 24.43 -26.79
N SER A 651 24.69 25.25 -26.70
CA SER A 651 24.68 26.69 -26.98
C SER A 651 26.09 27.11 -27.36
N THR A 652 26.22 27.91 -28.43
CA THR A 652 27.45 28.62 -28.86
C THR A 652 28.76 27.88 -28.61
N SER A 653 29.05 26.91 -29.48
CA SER A 653 30.28 26.08 -29.48
C SER A 653 30.55 25.31 -28.18
N ARG A 654 29.53 25.18 -27.32
CA ARG A 654 29.55 24.38 -26.10
C ARG A 654 28.39 23.39 -26.12
N SER A 655 28.69 22.15 -25.78
CA SER A 655 27.66 21.12 -25.60
C SER A 655 27.93 20.32 -24.33
N ALA A 656 26.86 19.91 -23.64
CA ALA A 656 26.92 19.08 -22.46
C ALA A 656 25.94 17.91 -22.60
N ILE A 657 26.34 16.73 -22.12
CA ILE A 657 25.50 15.54 -22.04
C ILE A 657 25.52 15.06 -20.60
N ILE A 658 24.36 15.01 -19.95
CA ILE A 658 24.19 14.31 -18.67
C ILE A 658 23.50 12.98 -18.96
N ASP A 659 24.13 11.87 -18.55
CA ASP A 659 23.56 10.54 -18.63
C ASP A 659 23.25 10.01 -17.23
N ASN A 660 21.95 9.86 -16.98
CA ASN A 660 21.31 9.38 -15.76
C ASN A 660 21.84 10.00 -14.46
N PHE A 661 22.29 11.27 -14.52
CA PHE A 661 22.89 12.00 -13.39
C PHE A 661 24.10 11.29 -12.75
N GLN A 662 24.73 10.36 -13.47
CA GLN A 662 25.96 9.70 -13.04
C GLN A 662 27.14 10.15 -13.90
N TYR A 663 26.91 10.33 -15.20
CA TYR A 663 27.92 10.75 -16.15
C TYR A 663 27.61 12.15 -16.67
N LEU A 664 28.65 12.95 -16.86
CA LEU A 664 28.60 14.24 -17.53
C LEU A 664 29.73 14.30 -18.55
N THR A 665 29.41 14.65 -19.79
CA THR A 665 30.39 14.95 -20.83
C THR A 665 30.24 16.39 -21.27
N LEU A 666 31.34 17.13 -21.34
CA LEU A 666 31.40 18.51 -21.81
C LEU A 666 32.23 18.59 -23.09
N TYR A 667 31.74 19.35 -24.07
CA TYR A 667 32.39 19.61 -25.35
C TYR A 667 32.59 21.11 -25.52
N GLN A 668 33.82 21.54 -25.80
CA GLN A 668 34.14 22.95 -26.09
C GLN A 668 35.37 23.03 -26.98
N GLN A 669 35.30 23.78 -28.09
CA GLN A 669 36.45 24.01 -28.98
C GLN A 669 37.16 22.71 -29.43
N GLY A 670 36.39 21.68 -29.79
CA GLY A 670 36.92 20.38 -30.19
C GLY A 670 37.48 19.50 -29.05
N ARG A 671 37.46 19.98 -27.80
CA ARG A 671 37.90 19.21 -26.62
C ARG A 671 36.73 18.54 -25.92
N LYS A 672 36.95 17.32 -25.44
CA LYS A 672 36.01 16.53 -24.63
C LYS A 672 36.51 16.44 -23.19
N ARG A 673 35.61 16.61 -22.21
CA ARG A 673 35.88 16.36 -20.78
C ARG A 673 34.78 15.49 -20.19
N ASP A 674 35.14 14.36 -19.59
CA ASP A 674 34.21 13.42 -18.97
C ASP A 674 34.31 13.47 -17.44
N PHE A 675 33.16 13.38 -16.77
CA PHE A 675 33.02 13.34 -15.33
C PHE A 675 32.11 12.18 -14.94
N LYS A 676 32.50 11.41 -13.93
CA LYS A 676 31.73 10.28 -13.40
C LYS A 676 31.59 10.39 -11.90
N LEU A 677 30.37 10.29 -11.41
CA LEU A 677 30.08 10.14 -9.98
C LEU A 677 30.07 8.66 -9.58
N SER A 678 30.40 8.39 -8.33
CA SER A 678 30.38 7.04 -7.76
C SER A 678 28.97 6.44 -7.69
N ALA A 679 27.94 7.29 -7.68
CA ALA A 679 26.53 6.90 -7.68
C ALA A 679 25.69 7.89 -8.53
N ILE A 680 24.44 7.52 -8.80
CA ILE A 680 23.46 8.40 -9.43
C ILE A 680 23.04 9.48 -8.42
N GLU A 681 23.37 10.74 -8.71
CA GLU A 681 23.08 11.88 -7.82
C GLU A 681 22.15 12.89 -8.48
N LYS A 682 20.86 12.76 -8.17
CA LYS A 682 19.79 13.59 -8.75
C LYS A 682 19.53 14.89 -8.00
N GLY A 683 20.28 15.18 -6.93
CA GLY A 683 20.23 16.46 -6.21
C GLY A 683 19.28 16.52 -5.00
N HIS A 684 18.67 15.41 -4.55
CA HIS A 684 17.72 15.44 -3.42
C HIS A 684 18.37 15.95 -2.11
N ARG A 685 19.62 15.56 -1.85
CA ARG A 685 20.33 15.99 -0.64
C ARG A 685 20.65 17.48 -0.72
N GLU A 686 21.18 17.90 -1.87
CA GLU A 686 21.54 19.28 -2.15
C GLU A 686 20.34 20.22 -2.14
N GLU A 687 19.18 19.74 -2.60
CA GLU A 687 17.90 20.45 -2.56
C GLU A 687 17.43 20.70 -1.12
N VAL A 688 17.33 19.64 -0.32
CA VAL A 688 16.94 19.74 1.11
C VAL A 688 17.91 20.65 1.86
N HIS A 689 19.22 20.48 1.64
CA HIS A 689 20.24 21.34 2.24
C HIS A 689 20.06 22.81 1.84
N SER A 690 19.88 23.11 0.54
CA SER A 690 19.68 24.48 0.06
C SER A 690 18.43 25.14 0.64
N PHE A 691 17.34 24.38 0.81
CA PHE A 691 16.11 24.87 1.46
C PHE A 691 16.35 25.25 2.92
N LEU A 692 16.98 24.36 3.69
CA LEU A 692 17.21 24.57 5.12
C LEU A 692 18.20 25.72 5.36
N GLN A 693 19.26 25.82 4.55
CA GLN A 693 20.20 26.93 4.61
C GLN A 693 19.54 28.27 4.31
N ALA A 694 18.63 28.33 3.34
CA ALA A 694 17.89 29.55 3.04
C ALA A 694 17.06 30.00 4.25
N ILE A 695 16.43 29.07 4.98
CA ILE A 695 15.67 29.39 6.20
C ILE A 695 16.61 29.84 7.33
N GLN A 696 17.68 29.10 7.61
CA GLN A 696 18.62 29.38 8.71
C GLN A 696 19.30 30.76 8.57
N ASN A 697 19.57 31.17 7.33
CA ASN A 697 20.25 32.41 7.00
C ASN A 697 19.31 33.57 6.64
N ALA A 698 17.98 33.38 6.74
CA ALA A 698 16.97 34.33 6.26
C ALA A 698 17.25 34.79 4.81
N GLY A 699 17.70 33.86 3.98
CA GLY A 699 18.07 34.10 2.59
C GLY A 699 16.89 34.03 1.62
N ALA A 700 17.16 34.30 0.34
CA ALA A 700 16.18 34.14 -0.72
C ALA A 700 15.84 32.66 -0.96
N SER A 701 14.63 32.41 -1.47
CA SER A 701 14.24 31.05 -1.85
C SER A 701 15.20 30.48 -2.91
N PRO A 702 15.66 29.21 -2.78
CA PRO A 702 16.54 28.59 -3.78
C PRO A 702 15.93 28.51 -5.19
N ILE A 703 14.59 28.54 -5.28
CA ILE A 703 13.86 28.72 -6.53
C ILE A 703 12.86 29.84 -6.31
N SER A 704 12.84 30.83 -7.21
CA SER A 704 11.87 31.93 -7.12
C SER A 704 10.45 31.40 -7.27
N PHE A 705 9.51 31.98 -6.52
CA PHE A 705 8.10 31.60 -6.60
C PHE A 705 7.54 31.75 -8.03
N GLU A 706 8.00 32.77 -8.77
CA GLU A 706 7.69 32.95 -10.19
C GLU A 706 8.15 31.77 -11.05
N SER A 707 9.37 31.26 -10.85
CA SER A 707 9.84 30.08 -11.58
C SER A 707 9.00 28.83 -11.26
N LEU A 708 8.62 28.65 -10.00
CA LEU A 708 7.77 27.53 -9.58
C LEU A 708 6.40 27.55 -10.27
N THR A 709 5.74 28.71 -10.24
CA THR A 709 4.42 28.87 -10.89
C THR A 709 4.51 28.78 -12.41
N THR A 710 5.58 29.30 -13.02
CA THR A 710 5.84 29.19 -14.46
C THR A 710 5.99 27.73 -14.88
N THR A 711 6.73 26.90 -14.12
CA THR A 711 6.81 25.46 -14.36
C THR A 711 5.44 24.79 -14.33
N SER A 712 4.61 25.09 -13.34
CA SER A 712 3.26 24.53 -13.24
C SER A 712 2.37 24.95 -14.43
N ILE A 713 2.36 26.23 -14.79
CA ILE A 713 1.59 26.74 -15.94
C ILE A 713 2.04 26.06 -17.22
N ALA A 714 3.34 26.02 -17.50
CA ALA A 714 3.91 25.33 -18.65
C ALA A 714 3.43 23.86 -18.72
N THR A 715 3.42 23.18 -17.57
CA THR A 715 3.00 21.78 -17.49
C THR A 715 1.50 21.60 -17.75
N PHE A 716 0.65 22.51 -17.27
CA PHE A 716 -0.77 22.50 -17.62
C PHE A 716 -1.00 22.78 -19.10
N LYS A 717 -0.22 23.69 -19.69
CA LYS A 717 -0.26 23.97 -21.13
C LYS A 717 0.19 22.79 -21.99
N ILE A 718 1.11 21.95 -21.50
CA ILE A 718 1.49 20.70 -22.17
C ILE A 718 0.27 19.78 -22.27
N VAL A 719 -0.47 19.59 -21.17
CA VAL A 719 -1.70 18.78 -21.16
C VAL A 719 -2.79 19.40 -22.04
N GLU A 720 -2.92 20.73 -22.04
CA GLU A 720 -3.85 21.44 -22.93
C GLU A 720 -3.50 21.19 -24.40
N SER A 721 -2.23 21.38 -24.78
CA SER A 721 -1.73 21.15 -26.14
C SER A 721 -1.93 19.71 -26.60
N LEU A 722 -1.66 18.73 -25.72
CA LEU A 722 -1.93 17.32 -25.98
C LEU A 722 -3.41 17.07 -26.32
N ARG A 723 -4.32 17.73 -25.61
CA ARG A 723 -5.76 17.58 -25.80
C ARG A 723 -6.26 18.25 -27.08
N VAL A 724 -5.76 19.45 -27.39
CA VAL A 724 -6.22 20.22 -28.56
C VAL A 724 -5.47 19.89 -29.85
N GLY A 725 -4.33 19.20 -29.76
CA GLY A 725 -3.51 18.80 -30.91
C GLY A 725 -2.82 19.96 -31.64
N VAL A 726 -2.70 21.13 -31.01
CA VAL A 726 -2.07 22.32 -31.59
C VAL A 726 -1.12 23.01 -30.61
N PRO A 727 -0.18 23.85 -31.08
CA PRO A 727 0.68 24.62 -30.19
C PRO A 727 -0.10 25.63 -29.34
N VAL A 728 0.22 25.72 -28.05
CA VAL A 728 -0.46 26.58 -27.07
C VAL A 728 0.54 27.56 -26.44
N SER A 729 0.15 28.83 -26.30
CA SER A 729 0.93 29.86 -25.60
C SER A 729 0.65 29.84 -24.10
N LEU A 730 1.65 30.22 -23.30
CA LEU A 730 1.52 30.28 -21.84
C LEU A 730 0.69 31.47 -21.35
#